data_AF-A0A348XHR7-F1
#
_entry.id   AF-A0A348XHR7-F1
#
_cell.length_a   1.000
_cell.length_b   1.000
_cell.length_c   1.000
_cell.angle_alpha   90.00
_cell.angle_beta   90.00
_cell.angle_gamma   90.00
#
_symmetry.space_group_name_H-M   'P 1'
#
loop_
_entity.id
_entity.type
_entity.pdbx_description
1 polymer ?
#
loop_
_entity_poly.entity_id
_entity_poly.type
_entity_poly.pdbx_seq_one_letter_code
_entity_poly.pdbx_strand_id
1 'polypeptide(L)'
;MTVKLNVLIVSLVIITPFVGMADVRPAALFADGMVIQRETEAPVFGTADASEEVTVSASWGESAATTADASGTWRVTLKTPAAGGPYSLTIKGNNTVDIHDVLCGEVWFCSGQSNMDFVLKQLAKASPKRTTAEHQPAAHYVKKEIETATDDGLRQFTVNKGMSPFEPRTTLAGSWMDSSPKNNPSFSATAYFFGRELRKKLGVPVGLIKCAWGGTRVEPWIPAEAFLQDTEMAAYYSSNRSDLENQVASWDPKKAEADYQAALERHKEKAKGKKARRHRKPRKPSKPNGGPQFPSTLFNAMVNPVVPYAIKGAIWYQGESNAGHNIPQYEHHFRTMISAWREQWDQGDFPFYFAQLANFQQPVTEPVEFDSWALICDQQRRTLGLKHTGMAVLSDIGEAADIHPHNKIDVGKRLALWALKHDYKQKVPVCSGPLYKSHTIKGNQVIITFDSAGSGLMAGSKVGMADTQKSDEPLKHFQICGADRQWQWANVEITGTDTITVSHPDVANPTVVRYAWAQNAEAANLYNKQGLPASIFTTEAEIPAKAAKRPVAESARAPSGSEWQGKKSTFHGFDQVGFKFEGVDCKVVLPKKIADGKPWVWRARFWGHEPQFDVAMLKRGYHIVYCNVGNLFGNPEAVKRWNAFYDYLRFEHLFADKPVLEGMSRGGLIVYNWAAANPDKVKAIYADAPVMDFTSWPGGKGKGKGAGGAWKTCLNAYGLTDAEALAYKGNPLDNLAPLAQAGIPLIHVVGDADDIVPLAENTAIAEARYKKLGGVIKVIHKPDTGHHPHSLKNPQPIVDFVTQPDKGQSTLAAKEIVGDQNFVLRGDSRNSRIQFEQKKRGHVAFLGGSITEMNGYRPIVCEMLKTRFPETEFTFTNAGISSTCSDTGAFRMQRDVLSKGPLDMLFVEYAVNDDQDGDQGYHDALRGMEGVIAQARKHNPNVDIVMTMFVNENILSQAKQGRMAASVAAHSKVAEHYDVSVNNLAQELADQITAGKTDWKTYGGVHPKKHGNTMCATMIANALLKEWAKPLPANAEPRAYPVKEEIDEKSYIRGRFLPFEDAATGANWKVGVPTWKNENRGAVRARFIKSPMIYSSTAGAKLTIDFTGTAIGAYMLAGPDAGILRCTIDGKQTNEIDTLCKFSGFNYPVTIMFFNELETGDHTLELEILENRPGRMKQGGTALRVIGFTAN
;
A
#
# COMPACT_ATOMS: atom_id res chain seq x y z
N MET A 1 -53.98 -41.19 -33.61
CA MET A 1 -55.40 -40.77 -33.51
C MET A 1 -55.82 -41.14 -32.08
N THR A 2 -56.25 -40.24 -31.22
CA THR A 2 -57.40 -39.32 -31.39
C THR A 2 -57.18 -38.04 -30.56
N VAL A 3 -57.45 -36.89 -31.17
CA VAL A 3 -57.36 -35.53 -30.59
C VAL A 3 -58.63 -35.19 -29.82
N LYS A 4 -58.54 -34.45 -28.70
CA LYS A 4 -59.66 -33.66 -28.18
C LYS A 4 -59.23 -32.22 -27.86
N LEU A 5 -60.09 -31.31 -28.27
CA LEU A 5 -59.98 -29.88 -28.47
C LEU A 5 -60.49 -29.13 -27.22
N ASN A 6 -59.76 -28.12 -26.73
CA ASN A 6 -60.19 -27.23 -25.64
C ASN A 6 -60.80 -25.93 -26.19
N VAL A 7 -61.95 -25.55 -25.62
CA VAL A 7 -62.71 -24.33 -25.93
C VAL A 7 -62.18 -23.15 -25.11
N LEU A 8 -62.07 -22.00 -25.78
CA LEU A 8 -61.58 -20.72 -25.27
C LEU A 8 -62.77 -19.85 -24.80
N ILE A 9 -62.71 -19.26 -23.61
CA ILE A 9 -63.58 -18.15 -23.17
C ILE A 9 -62.67 -16.98 -22.79
N VAL A 10 -62.82 -15.85 -23.48
CA VAL A 10 -62.09 -14.60 -23.23
C VAL A 10 -63.01 -13.66 -22.45
N SER A 11 -62.62 -13.31 -21.23
CA SER A 11 -63.24 -12.23 -20.44
C SER A 11 -62.29 -11.03 -20.43
N LEU A 12 -62.75 -9.90 -20.98
CA LEU A 12 -62.03 -8.63 -21.03
C LEU A 12 -62.24 -7.89 -19.69
N VAL A 13 -61.19 -7.79 -18.86
CA VAL A 13 -61.18 -6.96 -17.64
C VAL A 13 -60.53 -5.62 -17.98
N ILE A 14 -61.31 -4.55 -17.92
CA ILE A 14 -60.83 -3.16 -18.00
C ILE A 14 -60.20 -2.82 -16.65
N ILE A 15 -58.88 -2.63 -16.64
CA ILE A 15 -58.13 -2.14 -15.47
C ILE A 15 -58.07 -0.62 -15.59
N THR A 16 -58.86 0.11 -14.80
CA THR A 16 -58.64 1.54 -14.55
C THR A 16 -57.48 1.70 -13.55
N PRO A 17 -56.46 2.53 -13.85
CA PRO A 17 -55.39 2.79 -12.90
C PRO A 17 -55.93 3.67 -11.77
N PHE A 18 -55.94 3.15 -10.55
CA PHE A 18 -56.04 3.96 -9.34
C PHE A 18 -54.77 4.82 -9.25
N VAL A 19 -54.87 6.10 -9.56
CA VAL A 19 -53.86 7.09 -9.18
C VAL A 19 -54.04 7.31 -7.67
N GLY A 20 -53.20 6.67 -6.85
CA GLY A 20 -53.16 6.98 -5.43
C GLY A 20 -52.63 8.39 -5.26
N MET A 21 -53.47 9.33 -4.79
CA MET A 21 -53.04 10.68 -4.41
C MET A 21 -52.16 10.59 -3.17
N ALA A 22 -50.93 11.10 -3.24
CA ALA A 22 -50.02 11.19 -2.11
C ALA A 22 -49.97 12.64 -1.59
N ASP A 23 -50.54 12.84 -0.40
CA ASP A 23 -50.50 14.10 0.37
C ASP A 23 -49.09 14.72 0.49
N VAL A 24 -49.02 16.06 0.54
CA VAL A 24 -47.79 16.81 0.88
C VAL A 24 -47.25 16.36 2.23
N ARG A 25 -45.95 16.04 2.26
CA ARG A 25 -45.21 15.55 3.43
C ARG A 25 -43.88 16.27 3.54
N PRO A 26 -43.65 17.09 4.58
CA PRO A 26 -42.33 17.64 4.81
C PRO A 26 -41.32 16.56 5.20
N ALA A 27 -40.03 16.85 5.02
CA ALA A 27 -38.96 16.01 5.58
C ALA A 27 -39.10 15.92 7.11
N ALA A 28 -38.74 14.78 7.70
CA ALA A 28 -38.95 14.49 9.13
C ALA A 28 -38.23 15.45 10.11
N LEU A 29 -37.35 16.32 9.61
CA LEU A 29 -36.72 17.40 10.38
C LEU A 29 -37.69 18.57 10.64
N PHE A 30 -38.73 18.73 9.83
CA PHE A 30 -39.77 19.72 10.02
C PHE A 30 -40.94 19.06 10.76
N ALA A 31 -40.86 19.08 12.09
CA ALA A 31 -41.83 18.50 13.00
C ALA A 31 -41.88 19.33 14.29
N ASP A 32 -42.89 19.10 15.13
CA ASP A 32 -43.04 19.85 16.37
C ASP A 32 -41.78 19.79 17.24
N GLY A 33 -41.42 20.93 17.84
CA GLY A 33 -40.22 21.06 18.68
C GLY A 33 -38.91 21.23 17.91
N MET A 34 -38.96 21.46 16.59
CA MET A 34 -37.79 21.68 15.75
C MET A 34 -37.03 22.98 16.08
N VAL A 35 -35.77 23.03 15.67
CA VAL A 35 -34.97 24.27 15.65
C VAL A 35 -34.55 24.57 14.22
N ILE A 36 -34.99 25.69 13.67
CA ILE A 36 -34.56 26.20 12.36
C ILE A 36 -33.39 27.16 12.54
N GLN A 37 -32.41 27.13 11.62
CA GLN A 37 -31.25 28.02 11.68
C GLN A 37 -31.69 29.48 11.54
N ARG A 38 -31.27 30.32 12.49
CA ARG A 38 -31.57 31.76 12.49
C ARG A 38 -30.75 32.55 11.48
N GLU A 39 -31.29 33.72 11.13
CA GLU A 39 -30.61 34.76 10.34
C GLU A 39 -30.00 34.23 9.04
N THR A 40 -30.73 33.36 8.34
CA THR A 40 -30.30 32.76 7.07
C THR A 40 -31.47 32.61 6.11
N GLU A 41 -31.15 32.23 4.88
CA GLU A 41 -32.12 31.70 3.91
C GLU A 41 -32.20 30.18 4.12
N ALA A 42 -33.25 29.73 4.83
CA ALA A 42 -33.41 28.33 5.22
C ALA A 42 -34.30 27.58 4.22
N PRO A 43 -33.80 26.49 3.61
CA PRO A 43 -34.62 25.66 2.75
C PRO A 43 -35.59 24.82 3.59
N VAL A 44 -36.86 24.82 3.19
CA VAL A 44 -37.91 23.92 3.67
C VAL A 44 -38.30 23.00 2.52
N PHE A 45 -38.30 21.68 2.76
CA PHE A 45 -38.41 20.69 1.70
C PHE A 45 -39.14 19.42 2.14
N GLY A 46 -39.60 18.65 1.16
CA GLY A 46 -40.33 17.41 1.37
C GLY A 46 -40.74 16.73 0.07
N THR A 47 -41.76 15.88 0.16
CA THR A 47 -42.38 15.19 -0.99
C THR A 47 -43.86 15.56 -1.13
N ALA A 48 -44.40 15.50 -2.34
CA ALA A 48 -45.80 15.70 -2.68
C ALA A 48 -46.13 14.98 -4.01
N ASP A 49 -47.37 15.04 -4.49
CA ASP A 49 -47.68 14.53 -5.83
C ASP A 49 -46.93 15.34 -6.90
N ALA A 50 -46.52 14.69 -7.99
CA ALA A 50 -45.82 15.36 -9.07
C ALA A 50 -46.70 16.49 -9.66
N SER A 51 -46.12 17.68 -9.83
CA SER A 51 -46.83 18.92 -10.23
C SER A 51 -47.79 19.50 -9.19
N GLU A 52 -47.81 19.02 -7.95
CA GLU A 52 -48.59 19.64 -6.86
C GLU A 52 -47.99 21.00 -6.47
N GLU A 53 -48.84 22.04 -6.34
CA GLU A 53 -48.42 23.32 -5.77
C GLU A 53 -48.30 23.22 -4.24
N VAL A 54 -47.15 23.61 -3.71
CA VAL A 54 -46.86 23.61 -2.28
C VAL A 54 -46.52 25.02 -1.82
N THR A 55 -47.25 25.52 -0.82
CA THR A 55 -46.99 26.80 -0.14
C THR A 55 -46.57 26.56 1.29
N VAL A 56 -45.48 27.21 1.74
CA VAL A 56 -45.05 27.22 3.14
C VAL A 56 -45.19 28.63 3.68
N SER A 57 -45.89 28.77 4.81
CA SER A 57 -46.10 30.03 5.51
C SER A 57 -45.62 29.92 6.95
N ALA A 58 -44.89 30.92 7.41
CA ALA A 58 -44.33 30.97 8.75
C ALA A 58 -45.02 32.04 9.61
N SER A 59 -45.20 31.78 10.90
CA SER A 59 -45.87 32.72 11.80
C SER A 59 -45.09 34.01 12.06
N TRP A 60 -43.81 34.09 11.64
CA TRP A 60 -43.00 35.30 11.64
C TRP A 60 -43.17 36.18 10.38
N GLY A 61 -44.12 35.85 9.50
CA GLY A 61 -44.55 36.70 8.38
C GLY A 61 -43.94 36.36 7.02
N GLU A 62 -43.11 35.33 6.93
CA GLU A 62 -42.50 34.87 5.67
C GLU A 62 -43.35 33.78 5.01
N SER A 63 -43.43 33.77 3.69
CA SER A 63 -44.15 32.75 2.93
C SER A 63 -43.52 32.56 1.55
N ALA A 64 -43.51 31.33 1.05
CA ALA A 64 -42.99 30.98 -0.26
C ALA A 64 -43.78 29.81 -0.86
N ALA A 65 -43.88 29.76 -2.18
CA ALA A 65 -44.56 28.69 -2.90
C ALA A 65 -43.67 28.09 -3.99
N THR A 66 -43.92 26.83 -4.32
CA THR A 66 -43.23 26.07 -5.37
C THR A 66 -44.15 25.00 -5.94
N THR A 67 -43.70 24.29 -6.95
CA THR A 67 -44.38 23.12 -7.51
C THR A 67 -43.47 21.90 -7.35
N ALA A 68 -44.02 20.79 -6.88
CA ALA A 68 -43.28 19.54 -6.77
C ALA A 68 -42.86 19.03 -8.16
N ASP A 69 -41.60 18.58 -8.28
CA ASP A 69 -41.04 18.13 -9.53
C ASP A 69 -41.60 16.77 -9.99
N ALA A 70 -41.13 16.25 -11.13
CA ALA A 70 -41.56 14.96 -11.67
C ALA A 70 -41.24 13.76 -10.76
N SER A 71 -40.31 13.91 -9.80
CA SER A 71 -40.00 12.90 -8.79
C SER A 71 -40.87 13.03 -7.53
N GLY A 72 -41.72 14.06 -7.47
CA GLY A 72 -42.51 14.41 -6.29
C GLY A 72 -41.73 15.17 -5.22
N THR A 73 -40.54 15.69 -5.52
CA THR A 73 -39.73 16.47 -4.56
C THR A 73 -40.06 17.96 -4.67
N TRP A 74 -40.17 18.66 -3.54
CA TRP A 74 -40.37 20.10 -3.51
C TRP A 74 -39.43 20.79 -2.51
N ARG A 75 -39.11 22.05 -2.78
CA ARG A 75 -38.28 22.91 -1.91
C ARG A 75 -38.69 24.37 -2.07
N VAL A 76 -38.81 25.07 -0.95
CA VAL A 76 -38.89 26.54 -0.87
C VAL A 76 -37.79 27.07 0.04
N THR A 77 -37.52 28.36 -0.03
CA THR A 77 -36.56 29.03 0.84
C THR A 77 -37.28 30.10 1.65
N LEU A 78 -37.09 30.11 2.97
CA LEU A 78 -37.64 31.12 3.87
C LEU A 78 -36.51 31.92 4.52
N LYS A 79 -36.67 33.24 4.60
CA LYS A 79 -35.80 34.05 5.44
C LYS A 79 -36.15 33.83 6.91
N THR A 80 -35.17 33.49 7.74
CA THR A 80 -35.41 33.23 9.17
C THR A 80 -35.10 34.45 10.04
N PRO A 81 -35.87 34.69 11.12
CA PRO A 81 -35.65 35.85 11.99
C PRO A 81 -34.41 35.65 12.89
N ALA A 82 -34.16 36.63 13.76
CA ALA A 82 -33.26 36.44 14.89
C ALA A 82 -33.72 35.30 15.82
N ALA A 83 -32.86 34.91 16.76
CA ALA A 83 -33.18 33.85 17.72
C ALA A 83 -34.46 34.13 18.50
N GLY A 84 -35.36 33.15 18.62
CA GLY A 84 -36.65 33.33 19.27
C GLY A 84 -37.63 32.17 19.04
N GLY A 85 -38.90 32.41 19.32
CA GLY A 85 -39.98 31.42 19.25
C GLY A 85 -40.69 31.23 20.61
N PRO A 86 -41.62 30.26 20.72
CA PRO A 86 -42.01 29.33 19.66
C PRO A 86 -42.80 29.99 18.53
N TYR A 87 -42.46 29.62 17.30
CA TYR A 87 -43.19 29.96 16.08
C TYR A 87 -43.96 28.73 15.55
N SER A 88 -44.67 28.90 14.42
CA SER A 88 -45.26 27.80 13.66
C SER A 88 -44.98 27.92 12.16
N LEU A 89 -45.01 26.77 11.47
CA LEU A 89 -44.97 26.64 10.02
C LEU A 89 -46.24 25.93 9.54
N THR A 90 -46.90 26.46 8.51
CA THR A 90 -48.02 25.82 7.82
C THR A 90 -47.59 25.49 6.41
N ILE A 91 -47.66 24.21 6.03
CA ILE A 91 -47.33 23.70 4.70
C ILE A 91 -48.63 23.25 4.05
N LYS A 92 -49.00 23.88 2.94
CA LYS A 92 -50.26 23.67 2.24
C LYS A 92 -50.01 23.17 0.82
N GLY A 93 -50.59 22.03 0.49
CA GLY A 93 -50.76 21.50 -0.86
C GLY A 93 -52.19 20.99 -1.02
N ASN A 94 -52.34 19.74 -1.46
CA ASN A 94 -53.63 19.02 -1.49
C ASN A 94 -54.19 18.77 -0.06
N ASN A 95 -53.31 18.75 0.93
CA ASN A 95 -53.61 18.76 2.36
C ASN A 95 -52.80 19.87 3.06
N THR A 96 -53.09 20.10 4.34
CA THR A 96 -52.35 21.06 5.18
C THR A 96 -51.62 20.31 6.29
N VAL A 97 -50.36 20.67 6.53
CA VAL A 97 -49.53 20.21 7.65
C VAL A 97 -49.12 21.43 8.48
N ASP A 98 -49.53 21.46 9.74
CA ASP A 98 -49.14 22.49 10.70
C ASP A 98 -48.07 21.95 11.66
N ILE A 99 -46.97 22.70 11.79
CA ILE A 99 -45.84 22.42 12.67
C ILE A 99 -45.76 23.51 13.73
N HIS A 100 -45.81 23.12 14.99
CA HIS A 100 -45.83 23.98 16.17
C HIS A 100 -44.51 23.89 16.96
N ASP A 101 -44.31 24.76 17.95
CA ASP A 101 -43.09 24.77 18.77
C ASP A 101 -41.80 24.86 17.93
N VAL A 102 -41.78 25.76 16.92
CA VAL A 102 -40.61 25.99 16.07
C VAL A 102 -39.72 27.05 16.71
N LEU A 103 -38.52 26.67 17.14
CA LEU A 103 -37.53 27.63 17.65
C LEU A 103 -36.63 28.11 16.52
N CYS A 104 -36.35 29.41 16.48
CA CYS A 104 -35.31 29.98 15.62
C CYS A 104 -34.01 30.08 16.44
N GLY A 105 -32.94 29.41 16.02
CA GLY A 105 -31.73 29.25 16.82
C GLY A 105 -30.49 28.80 16.04
N GLU A 106 -29.50 28.28 16.74
CA GLU A 106 -28.30 27.70 16.13
C GLU A 106 -28.48 26.20 15.91
N VAL A 107 -28.25 25.70 14.70
CA VAL A 107 -28.38 24.28 14.37
C VAL A 107 -27.00 23.71 14.08
N TRP A 108 -26.63 22.63 14.78
CA TRP A 108 -25.36 21.95 14.57
C TRP A 108 -25.56 20.48 14.18
N PHE A 109 -24.87 20.08 13.11
CA PHE A 109 -24.83 18.69 12.67
C PHE A 109 -23.73 17.93 13.42
N CYS A 110 -24.09 16.90 14.18
CA CYS A 110 -23.18 16.18 15.07
C CYS A 110 -22.93 14.76 14.56
N SER A 111 -21.75 14.50 13.99
CA SER A 111 -21.47 13.25 13.29
C SER A 111 -20.14 12.58 13.68
N GLY A 112 -19.92 11.36 13.20
CA GLY A 112 -18.73 10.56 13.48
C GLY A 112 -19.05 9.14 13.97
N GLN A 113 -18.07 8.51 14.61
CA GLN A 113 -18.16 7.12 15.05
C GLN A 113 -18.59 6.98 16.51
N SER A 114 -18.09 5.94 17.20
CA SER A 114 -18.51 5.51 18.52
C SER A 114 -18.36 6.59 19.58
N ASN A 115 -17.37 7.48 19.48
CA ASN A 115 -17.22 8.59 20.43
C ASN A 115 -18.26 9.70 20.25
N MET A 116 -18.75 9.96 19.03
CA MET A 116 -19.94 10.80 18.82
C MET A 116 -21.24 10.05 19.15
N ASP A 117 -21.31 8.76 18.86
CA ASP A 117 -22.51 7.94 19.09
C ASP A 117 -22.73 7.60 20.58
N PHE A 118 -21.68 7.66 21.40
CA PHE A 118 -21.71 7.30 22.82
C PHE A 118 -22.69 8.19 23.59
N VAL A 119 -23.68 7.55 24.22
CA VAL A 119 -24.77 8.28 24.88
C VAL A 119 -24.47 8.58 26.34
N LEU A 120 -25.10 9.62 26.89
CA LEU A 120 -24.93 10.03 28.29
C LEU A 120 -25.15 8.85 29.27
N LYS A 121 -26.18 8.03 29.07
CA LYS A 121 -26.46 6.85 29.92
C LYS A 121 -25.34 5.80 29.91
N GLN A 122 -24.61 5.67 28.80
CA GLN A 122 -23.47 4.76 28.74
C GLN A 122 -22.27 5.35 29.48
N LEU A 123 -22.05 6.66 29.32
CA LEU A 123 -20.96 7.40 29.95
C LEU A 123 -21.13 7.53 31.48
N ALA A 124 -22.38 7.58 31.98
CA ALA A 124 -22.70 7.63 33.41
C ALA A 124 -22.38 6.32 34.17
N LYS A 125 -22.02 5.23 33.47
CA LYS A 125 -21.78 3.93 34.10
C LYS A 125 -20.31 3.76 34.47
N ALA A 126 -20.03 3.93 35.75
CA ALA A 126 -18.79 3.46 36.34
C ALA A 126 -18.73 1.93 36.38
N SER A 127 -17.65 1.34 35.85
CA SER A 127 -17.39 -0.09 35.98
C SER A 127 -15.96 -0.32 36.47
N PRO A 128 -15.71 -1.20 37.45
CA PRO A 128 -14.34 -1.55 37.86
C PRO A 128 -13.47 -2.12 36.73
N LYS A 129 -14.07 -2.55 35.61
CA LYS A 129 -13.35 -3.06 34.44
C LYS A 129 -12.90 -1.98 33.45
N ARG A 130 -13.49 -0.78 33.51
CA ARG A 130 -13.33 0.28 32.49
C ARG A 130 -13.05 1.65 33.08
N THR A 131 -13.49 1.92 34.30
CA THR A 131 -13.43 3.22 34.97
C THR A 131 -12.48 3.10 36.17
N THR A 132 -11.29 3.67 36.05
CA THR A 132 -10.35 3.80 37.16
C THR A 132 -10.88 4.79 38.20
N ALA A 133 -10.32 4.80 39.42
CA ALA A 133 -10.75 5.69 40.49
C ALA A 133 -10.71 7.18 40.08
N GLU A 134 -9.74 7.55 39.25
CA GLU A 134 -9.57 8.92 38.72
C GLU A 134 -10.75 9.37 37.84
N HIS A 135 -11.35 8.47 37.06
CA HIS A 135 -12.41 8.82 36.11
C HIS A 135 -13.83 8.66 36.69
N GLN A 136 -13.96 8.07 37.89
CA GLN A 136 -15.23 7.97 38.62
C GLN A 136 -15.98 9.29 38.79
N PRO A 137 -15.32 10.42 39.16
CA PRO A 137 -16.00 11.70 39.32
C PRO A 137 -16.67 12.19 38.03
N ALA A 138 -16.07 11.94 36.86
CA ALA A 138 -16.66 12.31 35.58
C ALA A 138 -17.94 11.50 35.30
N ALA A 139 -17.89 10.18 35.51
CA ALA A 139 -19.08 9.32 35.38
C ALA A 139 -20.21 9.76 36.33
N HIS A 140 -19.89 10.07 37.59
CA HIS A 140 -20.85 10.57 38.58
C HIS A 140 -21.43 11.93 38.19
N TYR A 141 -20.61 12.85 37.67
CA TYR A 141 -21.09 14.13 37.17
C TYR A 141 -22.07 13.95 36.02
N VAL A 142 -21.75 13.09 35.05
CA VAL A 142 -22.65 12.79 33.92
C VAL A 142 -23.95 12.16 34.41
N LYS A 143 -23.89 11.27 35.42
CA LYS A 143 -25.09 10.71 36.03
C LYS A 143 -25.98 11.80 36.64
N LYS A 144 -25.40 12.70 37.43
CA LYS A 144 -26.12 13.83 38.03
C LYS A 144 -26.71 14.75 36.95
N GLU A 145 -25.94 15.05 35.91
CA GLU A 145 -26.38 15.86 34.77
C GLU A 145 -27.63 15.26 34.12
N ILE A 146 -27.65 13.95 33.86
CA ILE A 146 -28.82 13.23 33.34
C ILE A 146 -30.03 13.37 34.28
N GLU A 147 -29.81 13.30 35.58
CA GLU A 147 -30.88 13.34 36.58
C GLU A 147 -31.48 14.74 36.78
N THR A 148 -30.71 15.81 36.53
CA THR A 148 -31.12 17.17 36.91
C THR A 148 -31.25 18.17 35.77
N ALA A 149 -30.58 17.98 34.63
CA ALA A 149 -30.54 19.00 33.58
C ALA A 149 -31.85 19.08 32.78
N THR A 150 -32.44 20.28 32.73
CA THR A 150 -33.60 20.62 31.90
C THR A 150 -33.32 21.94 31.18
N ASP A 151 -33.47 21.98 29.86
CA ASP A 151 -33.31 23.18 29.02
C ASP A 151 -34.21 23.05 27.78
N ASP A 152 -35.32 23.77 27.76
CA ASP A 152 -36.28 23.79 26.66
C ASP A 152 -35.74 24.48 25.39
N GLY A 153 -34.69 25.28 25.52
CA GLY A 153 -33.97 25.89 24.41
C GLY A 153 -32.94 24.97 23.76
N LEU A 154 -32.62 23.81 24.36
CA LEU A 154 -31.71 22.82 23.79
C LEU A 154 -32.50 21.63 23.23
N ARG A 155 -32.59 21.54 21.90
CA ARG A 155 -33.34 20.49 21.20
C ARG A 155 -32.43 19.48 20.51
N GLN A 156 -32.87 18.24 20.51
CA GLN A 156 -32.08 17.08 20.11
C GLN A 156 -32.84 16.28 19.06
N PHE A 157 -32.21 16.02 17.92
CA PHE A 157 -32.74 15.15 16.87
C PHE A 157 -31.76 14.00 16.65
N THR A 158 -32.25 12.76 16.56
CA THR A 158 -31.40 11.60 16.24
C THR A 158 -31.79 11.02 14.89
N VAL A 159 -30.84 11.02 13.96
CA VAL A 159 -30.96 10.33 12.68
C VAL A 159 -30.87 8.83 12.91
N ASN A 160 -31.89 8.09 12.46
CA ASN A 160 -31.90 6.65 12.55
C ASN A 160 -30.77 6.04 11.70
N LYS A 161 -30.13 5.01 12.26
CA LYS A 161 -29.05 4.28 11.58
C LYS A 161 -29.58 3.52 10.38
N GLY A 162 -29.03 3.81 9.21
CA GLY A 162 -29.37 3.17 7.95
C GLY A 162 -28.13 2.95 7.09
N MET A 163 -28.25 2.06 6.11
CA MET A 163 -27.21 1.80 5.12
C MET A 163 -27.86 1.80 3.73
N SER A 164 -27.18 2.40 2.76
CA SER A 164 -27.62 2.44 1.38
C SER A 164 -26.39 2.45 0.47
N PRO A 165 -25.87 1.25 0.11
CA PRO A 165 -24.56 1.16 -0.56
C PRO A 165 -24.55 1.80 -1.96
N PHE A 166 -25.70 1.87 -2.63
CA PHE A 166 -25.74 2.30 -4.03
C PHE A 166 -26.44 3.64 -4.22
N GLU A 167 -27.63 3.81 -3.65
CA GLU A 167 -28.48 4.97 -3.91
C GLU A 167 -28.60 5.88 -2.67
N PRO A 168 -28.44 7.21 -2.82
CA PRO A 168 -28.78 8.16 -1.77
C PRO A 168 -30.26 8.08 -1.40
N ARG A 169 -30.56 8.14 -0.11
CA ARG A 169 -31.93 8.25 0.39
C ARG A 169 -32.28 9.72 0.55
N THR A 170 -33.52 10.07 0.23
CA THR A 170 -34.06 11.43 0.37
C THR A 170 -34.96 11.58 1.59
N THR A 171 -35.25 10.48 2.29
CA THR A 171 -36.11 10.46 3.48
C THR A 171 -35.39 9.85 4.68
N LEU A 172 -35.70 10.38 5.85
CA LEU A 172 -35.23 9.88 7.15
C LEU A 172 -36.38 9.77 8.14
N ALA A 173 -36.11 9.09 9.24
CA ALA A 173 -37.00 9.04 10.40
C ALA A 173 -36.26 9.56 11.65
N GLY A 174 -37.00 10.27 12.50
CA GLY A 174 -36.54 10.83 13.76
C GLY A 174 -37.60 11.77 14.32
N SER A 175 -37.33 12.32 15.51
CA SER A 175 -38.18 13.32 16.15
C SER A 175 -37.32 14.26 16.97
N TRP A 176 -37.75 15.52 17.08
CA TRP A 176 -37.13 16.48 17.98
C TRP A 176 -37.56 16.21 19.42
N MET A 177 -36.61 16.34 20.33
CA MET A 177 -36.80 16.16 21.76
C MET A 177 -36.17 17.33 22.51
N ASP A 178 -36.82 17.77 23.58
CA ASP A 178 -36.25 18.69 24.55
C ASP A 178 -35.12 18.05 25.35
N SER A 179 -34.18 18.86 25.81
CA SER A 179 -33.18 18.45 26.81
C SER A 179 -33.83 18.37 28.19
N SER A 180 -34.14 17.15 28.62
CA SER A 180 -34.70 16.87 29.94
C SER A 180 -34.19 15.54 30.49
N PRO A 181 -34.39 15.25 31.80
CA PRO A 181 -33.95 13.98 32.39
C PRO A 181 -34.53 12.74 31.71
N LYS A 182 -35.69 12.89 31.03
CA LYS A 182 -36.32 11.84 30.24
C LYS A 182 -35.55 11.53 28.95
N ASN A 183 -35.12 12.56 28.21
CA ASN A 183 -34.60 12.41 26.85
C ASN A 183 -33.06 12.39 26.78
N ASN A 184 -32.39 13.14 27.66
CA ASN A 184 -30.92 13.22 27.75
C ASN A 184 -30.20 11.85 27.82
N PRO A 185 -30.67 10.82 28.56
CA PRO A 185 -29.95 9.55 28.69
C PRO A 185 -29.55 8.90 27.36
N SER A 186 -30.37 9.06 26.31
CA SER A 186 -30.21 8.39 25.02
C SER A 186 -29.49 9.23 23.97
N PHE A 187 -29.08 10.45 24.30
CA PHE A 187 -28.43 11.37 23.36
C PHE A 187 -26.90 11.37 23.48
N SER A 188 -26.24 11.83 22.42
CA SER A 188 -24.77 11.90 22.34
C SER A 188 -24.21 12.78 23.46
N ALA A 189 -23.28 12.24 24.25
CA ALA A 189 -22.64 13.01 25.32
C ALA A 189 -21.77 14.14 24.77
N THR A 190 -21.02 13.91 23.69
CA THR A 190 -20.20 14.95 23.07
C THR A 190 -21.06 16.08 22.50
N ALA A 191 -22.10 15.75 21.73
CA ALA A 191 -23.00 16.75 21.16
C ALA A 191 -23.73 17.53 22.26
N TYR A 192 -24.25 16.83 23.27
CA TYR A 192 -24.93 17.43 24.42
C TYR A 192 -24.04 18.48 25.10
N PHE A 193 -22.82 18.12 25.50
CA PHE A 193 -21.94 19.06 26.21
C PHE A 193 -21.48 20.23 25.35
N PHE A 194 -21.33 20.03 24.03
CA PHE A 194 -21.09 21.12 23.08
C PHE A 194 -22.27 22.09 23.00
N GLY A 195 -23.49 21.59 22.73
CA GLY A 195 -24.68 22.43 22.62
C GLY A 195 -25.05 23.11 23.93
N ARG A 196 -24.89 22.42 25.06
CA ARG A 196 -25.07 23.00 26.42
C ARG A 196 -24.12 24.16 26.67
N GLU A 197 -22.85 24.06 26.25
CA GLU A 197 -21.90 25.16 26.40
C GLU A 197 -22.28 26.35 25.50
N LEU A 198 -22.72 26.11 24.26
CA LEU A 198 -23.24 27.17 23.39
C LEU A 198 -24.50 27.83 23.96
N ARG A 199 -25.48 27.04 24.43
CA ARG A 199 -26.69 27.54 25.12
C ARG A 199 -26.33 28.49 26.26
N LYS A 200 -25.44 28.03 27.14
CA LYS A 200 -24.98 28.81 28.30
C LYS A 200 -24.31 30.13 27.91
N LYS A 201 -23.54 30.14 26.81
CA LYS A 201 -22.72 31.29 26.39
C LYS A 201 -23.45 32.27 25.48
N LEU A 202 -24.42 31.80 24.70
CA LEU A 202 -25.14 32.60 23.72
C LEU A 202 -26.53 33.01 24.21
N GLY A 203 -27.16 32.23 25.08
CA GLY A 203 -28.52 32.47 25.54
C GLY A 203 -29.61 32.20 24.49
N VAL A 204 -29.27 31.72 23.30
CA VAL A 204 -30.19 31.46 22.18
C VAL A 204 -30.56 29.98 22.07
N PRO A 205 -31.70 29.59 21.46
CA PRO A 205 -32.00 28.19 21.21
C PRO A 205 -30.90 27.48 20.40
N VAL A 206 -30.66 26.21 20.69
CA VAL A 206 -29.67 25.36 20.00
C VAL A 206 -30.31 24.02 19.64
N GLY A 207 -30.28 23.67 18.35
CA GLY A 207 -30.65 22.38 17.82
C GLY A 207 -29.43 21.52 17.51
N LEU A 208 -29.45 20.26 17.95
CA LEU A 208 -28.38 19.29 17.70
C LEU A 208 -28.92 18.11 16.90
N ILE A 209 -28.40 17.90 15.68
CA ILE A 209 -28.76 16.77 14.83
C ILE A 209 -27.69 15.69 14.96
N LYS A 210 -27.94 14.66 15.77
CA LYS A 210 -27.05 13.50 15.92
C LYS A 210 -27.18 12.56 14.73
N CYS A 211 -26.10 12.42 13.96
CA CYS A 211 -25.96 11.49 12.85
C CYS A 211 -24.66 10.70 12.98
N ALA A 212 -24.65 9.65 13.79
CA ALA A 212 -23.42 8.93 14.16
C ALA A 212 -23.59 7.40 14.21
N TRP A 213 -22.52 6.66 13.90
CA TRP A 213 -22.52 5.20 13.97
C TRP A 213 -21.18 4.63 14.46
N GLY A 214 -21.22 3.94 15.60
CA GLY A 214 -20.07 3.29 16.22
C GLY A 214 -19.19 2.38 15.34
N GLY A 215 -17.87 2.56 15.45
CA GLY A 215 -16.86 1.70 14.79
C GLY A 215 -16.70 1.91 13.29
N THR A 216 -17.24 2.99 12.74
CA THR A 216 -17.15 3.33 11.31
C THR A 216 -15.88 4.11 11.01
N ARG A 217 -15.38 3.95 9.78
CA ARG A 217 -14.26 4.74 9.25
C ARG A 217 -14.79 6.02 8.59
N VAL A 218 -13.93 6.83 7.98
CA VAL A 218 -14.33 8.06 7.26
C VAL A 218 -14.98 7.77 5.90
N GLU A 219 -14.53 6.73 5.19
CA GLU A 219 -14.95 6.40 3.82
C GLU A 219 -16.46 6.18 3.63
N PRO A 220 -17.20 5.53 4.55
CA PRO A 220 -18.66 5.37 4.43
C PRO A 220 -19.46 6.68 4.43
N TRP A 221 -18.85 7.77 4.90
CA TRP A 221 -19.46 9.10 5.07
C TRP A 221 -19.18 10.05 3.90
N ILE A 222 -18.40 9.61 2.92
CA ILE A 222 -18.07 10.39 1.73
C ILE A 222 -19.10 10.09 0.63
N PRO A 223 -19.73 11.09 -0.01
CA PRO A 223 -20.63 10.87 -1.14
C PRO A 223 -19.92 10.19 -2.31
N ALA A 224 -20.66 9.44 -3.13
CA ALA A 224 -20.07 8.63 -4.19
C ALA A 224 -19.36 9.50 -5.24
N GLU A 225 -19.95 10.62 -5.63
CA GLU A 225 -19.42 11.61 -6.54
C GLU A 225 -18.05 12.14 -6.10
N ALA A 226 -17.83 12.35 -4.79
CA ALA A 226 -16.55 12.82 -4.28
C ALA A 226 -15.45 11.75 -4.39
N PHE A 227 -15.80 10.46 -4.31
CA PHE A 227 -14.84 9.41 -4.67
C PHE A 227 -14.50 9.47 -6.16
N LEU A 228 -15.49 9.70 -7.02
CA LEU A 228 -15.32 9.67 -8.48
C LEU A 228 -14.54 10.86 -9.05
N GLN A 229 -14.41 11.95 -8.29
CA GLN A 229 -13.62 13.13 -8.67
C GLN A 229 -12.10 12.95 -8.47
N ASP A 230 -11.67 11.95 -7.70
CA ASP A 230 -10.26 11.65 -7.43
C ASP A 230 -9.92 10.24 -7.92
N THR A 231 -8.90 10.11 -8.76
CA THR A 231 -8.59 8.84 -9.45
C THR A 231 -8.28 7.67 -8.49
N GLU A 232 -7.57 7.92 -7.38
CA GLU A 232 -7.23 6.86 -6.41
C GLU A 232 -8.46 6.44 -5.60
N MET A 233 -9.24 7.42 -5.16
CA MET A 233 -10.50 7.21 -4.44
C MET A 233 -11.56 6.54 -5.32
N ALA A 234 -11.62 6.89 -6.61
CA ALA A 234 -12.54 6.31 -7.59
C ALA A 234 -12.25 4.81 -7.80
N ALA A 235 -10.98 4.43 -7.90
CA ALA A 235 -10.57 3.03 -8.01
C ALA A 235 -10.95 2.24 -6.75
N TYR A 236 -10.69 2.79 -5.57
CA TYR A 236 -11.12 2.19 -4.30
C TYR A 236 -12.63 2.01 -4.23
N TYR A 237 -13.41 3.05 -4.55
CA TYR A 237 -14.87 3.01 -4.54
C TYR A 237 -15.42 1.98 -5.54
N SER A 238 -14.94 2.02 -6.78
CA SER A 238 -15.39 1.15 -7.87
C SER A 238 -15.07 -0.32 -7.60
N SER A 239 -13.89 -0.63 -7.04
CA SER A 239 -13.54 -2.00 -6.65
C SER A 239 -14.48 -2.53 -5.56
N ASN A 240 -14.70 -1.77 -4.49
CA ASN A 240 -15.60 -2.18 -3.41
C ASN A 240 -17.03 -2.36 -3.95
N ARG A 241 -17.49 -1.43 -4.80
CA ARG A 241 -18.81 -1.49 -5.42
C ARG A 241 -19.00 -2.72 -6.28
N SER A 242 -18.09 -3.00 -7.21
CA SER A 242 -18.11 -4.21 -8.05
C SER A 242 -18.10 -5.49 -7.21
N ASP A 243 -17.25 -5.57 -6.18
CA ASP A 243 -17.20 -6.73 -5.28
C ASP A 243 -18.54 -6.96 -4.58
N LEU A 244 -19.21 -5.90 -4.13
CA LEU A 244 -20.52 -6.01 -3.52
C LEU A 244 -21.61 -6.37 -4.53
N GLU A 245 -21.60 -5.77 -5.72
CA GLU A 245 -22.53 -6.10 -6.81
C GLU A 245 -22.43 -7.59 -7.19
N ASN A 246 -21.21 -8.13 -7.29
CA ASN A 246 -20.95 -9.55 -7.55
C ASN A 246 -21.43 -10.46 -6.40
N GLN A 247 -21.20 -10.06 -5.14
CA GLN A 247 -21.74 -10.79 -3.98
C GLN A 247 -23.27 -10.78 -3.95
N VAL A 248 -23.88 -9.65 -4.32
CA VAL A 248 -25.33 -9.51 -4.43
C VAL A 248 -25.89 -10.36 -5.57
N ALA A 249 -25.25 -10.37 -6.73
CA ALA A 249 -25.68 -11.15 -7.90
C ALA A 249 -25.56 -12.66 -7.66
N SER A 250 -24.53 -13.10 -6.93
CA SER A 250 -24.30 -14.51 -6.59
C SER A 250 -25.08 -15.00 -5.36
N TRP A 251 -25.86 -14.13 -4.71
CA TRP A 251 -26.63 -14.48 -3.52
C TRP A 251 -27.84 -15.37 -3.86
N ASP A 252 -27.78 -16.63 -3.42
CA ASP A 252 -28.91 -17.57 -3.47
C ASP A 252 -29.60 -17.66 -2.10
N PRO A 253 -30.81 -17.09 -1.93
CA PRO A 253 -31.52 -17.10 -0.66
C PRO A 253 -31.94 -18.52 -0.22
N LYS A 254 -32.18 -19.45 -1.15
CA LYS A 254 -32.56 -20.83 -0.83
C LYS A 254 -31.37 -21.59 -0.26
N LYS A 255 -30.22 -21.48 -0.91
CA LYS A 255 -28.96 -22.07 -0.43
C LYS A 255 -28.55 -21.49 0.92
N ALA A 256 -28.65 -20.17 1.08
CA ALA A 256 -28.33 -19.51 2.34
C ALA A 256 -29.24 -19.95 3.50
N GLU A 257 -30.54 -20.16 3.23
CA GLU A 257 -31.46 -20.74 4.20
C GLU A 257 -31.09 -22.19 4.54
N ALA A 258 -30.79 -23.02 3.54
CA ALA A 258 -30.38 -24.41 3.76
C ALA A 258 -29.09 -24.52 4.61
N ASP A 259 -28.07 -23.71 4.28
CA ASP A 259 -26.82 -23.63 5.04
C ASP A 259 -27.04 -23.16 6.48
N TYR A 260 -27.97 -22.20 6.67
CA TYR A 260 -28.36 -21.72 7.98
C TYR A 260 -29.06 -22.79 8.81
N GLN A 261 -30.03 -23.52 8.23
CA GLN A 261 -30.71 -24.62 8.91
C GLN A 261 -29.73 -25.74 9.28
N ALA A 262 -28.82 -26.11 8.38
CA ALA A 262 -27.76 -27.07 8.67
C ALA A 262 -26.82 -26.59 9.81
N ALA A 263 -26.51 -25.28 9.85
CA ALA A 263 -25.73 -24.69 10.94
C ALA A 263 -26.50 -24.69 12.28
N LEU A 264 -27.82 -24.45 12.25
CA LEU A 264 -28.69 -24.53 13.43
C LEU A 264 -28.75 -25.96 13.98
N GLU A 265 -28.88 -26.98 13.13
CA GLU A 265 -28.87 -28.38 13.58
C GLU A 265 -27.53 -28.75 14.22
N ARG A 266 -26.40 -28.40 13.59
CA ARG A 266 -25.06 -28.57 14.19
C ARG A 266 -24.90 -27.83 15.51
N HIS A 267 -25.55 -26.67 15.66
CA HIS A 267 -25.54 -25.91 16.93
C HIS A 267 -26.39 -26.60 17.99
N LYS A 268 -27.59 -27.12 17.64
CA LYS A 268 -28.47 -27.88 18.54
C LYS A 268 -27.78 -29.15 19.06
N GLU A 269 -27.08 -29.88 18.20
CA GLU A 269 -26.28 -31.06 18.59
C GLU A 269 -25.18 -30.69 19.61
N LYS A 270 -24.44 -29.61 19.35
CA LYS A 270 -23.36 -29.12 20.22
C LYS A 270 -23.85 -28.44 21.50
N ALA A 271 -25.12 -28.01 21.54
CA ALA A 271 -25.74 -27.38 22.70
C ALA A 271 -26.29 -28.39 23.72
N LYS A 272 -26.13 -29.71 23.50
CA LYS A 272 -26.47 -30.73 24.51
C LYS A 272 -25.33 -30.88 25.54
N GLY A 273 -25.59 -30.52 26.80
CA GLY A 273 -24.67 -30.68 27.95
C GLY A 273 -24.23 -29.38 28.64
N LYS A 274 -23.60 -29.48 29.84
CA LYS A 274 -23.25 -28.33 30.72
C LYS A 274 -22.35 -27.24 30.08
N LYS A 275 -21.77 -27.46 28.89
CA LYS A 275 -20.98 -26.48 28.12
C LYS A 275 -21.79 -25.63 27.10
N ALA A 276 -23.11 -25.84 27.00
CA ALA A 276 -24.00 -25.17 26.03
C ALA A 276 -23.95 -23.63 26.04
N ARG A 277 -23.65 -23.02 27.19
CA ARG A 277 -23.60 -21.54 27.35
C ARG A 277 -22.47 -20.84 26.59
N ARG A 278 -21.52 -21.57 25.99
CA ARG A 278 -20.36 -20.98 25.27
C ARG A 278 -20.47 -20.99 23.74
N HIS A 279 -21.50 -21.60 23.15
CA HIS A 279 -21.66 -21.62 21.69
C HIS A 279 -22.71 -20.61 21.24
N ARG A 280 -22.25 -19.52 20.60
CA ARG A 280 -23.14 -18.49 20.06
C ARG A 280 -23.99 -19.09 18.94
N LYS A 281 -25.31 -18.94 19.01
CA LYS A 281 -26.25 -19.41 17.97
C LYS A 281 -25.81 -18.85 16.60
N PRO A 282 -25.77 -19.67 15.53
CA PRO A 282 -25.54 -19.19 14.19
C PRO A 282 -26.50 -18.04 13.86
N ARG A 283 -26.00 -16.99 13.21
CA ARG A 283 -26.85 -15.91 12.71
C ARG A 283 -27.41 -16.30 11.36
N LYS A 284 -28.69 -15.99 11.13
CA LYS A 284 -29.30 -16.11 9.81
C LYS A 284 -28.52 -15.19 8.86
N PRO A 285 -27.94 -15.72 7.78
CA PRO A 285 -27.21 -14.90 6.83
C PRO A 285 -28.21 -13.99 6.11
N SER A 286 -27.82 -12.73 5.90
CA SER A 286 -28.59 -11.74 5.15
C SER A 286 -27.97 -11.56 3.77
N LYS A 287 -28.79 -11.09 2.81
CA LYS A 287 -28.28 -10.64 1.51
C LYS A 287 -27.08 -9.70 1.72
N PRO A 288 -25.97 -9.88 1.00
CA PRO A 288 -24.82 -8.97 1.08
C PRO A 288 -25.27 -7.53 0.87
N ASN A 289 -24.80 -6.64 1.75
CA ASN A 289 -25.18 -5.23 1.74
C ASN A 289 -23.99 -4.30 2.04
N GLY A 290 -22.76 -4.83 1.97
CA GLY A 290 -21.51 -4.11 2.23
C GLY A 290 -21.23 -3.81 3.72
N GLY A 291 -22.27 -3.78 4.56
CA GLY A 291 -22.16 -3.37 5.95
C GLY A 291 -21.84 -1.88 6.11
N PRO A 292 -21.66 -1.39 7.35
CA PRO A 292 -21.51 0.04 7.64
C PRO A 292 -20.11 0.59 7.32
N GLN A 293 -19.21 -0.25 6.78
CA GLN A 293 -17.89 0.16 6.30
C GLN A 293 -17.85 0.35 4.78
N PHE A 294 -18.94 0.00 4.08
CA PHE A 294 -18.98 0.14 2.64
C PHE A 294 -18.92 1.62 2.25
N PRO A 295 -18.07 2.00 1.27
CA PRO A 295 -17.93 3.39 0.83
C PRO A 295 -19.28 4.04 0.51
N SER A 296 -19.48 5.29 0.93
CA SER A 296 -20.72 6.08 0.73
C SER A 296 -22.01 5.56 1.38
N THR A 297 -22.02 4.35 1.97
CA THR A 297 -23.27 3.74 2.47
C THR A 297 -23.96 4.54 3.57
N LEU A 298 -23.18 5.25 4.41
CA LEU A 298 -23.70 6.03 5.53
C LEU A 298 -23.99 7.47 5.10
N PHE A 299 -23.20 8.04 4.18
CA PHE A 299 -23.57 9.28 3.52
C PHE A 299 -24.97 9.15 2.92
N ASN A 300 -25.14 8.18 2.03
CA ASN A 300 -26.37 7.93 1.30
C ASN A 300 -27.57 7.73 2.22
N ALA A 301 -27.41 6.99 3.31
CA ALA A 301 -28.54 6.60 4.15
C ALA A 301 -28.84 7.52 5.32
N MET A 302 -27.84 8.29 5.79
CA MET A 302 -27.96 9.06 7.04
C MET A 302 -27.65 10.54 6.85
N VAL A 303 -26.68 10.91 6.01
CA VAL A 303 -26.30 12.31 5.79
C VAL A 303 -27.17 12.94 4.70
N ASN A 304 -27.28 12.29 3.55
CA ASN A 304 -28.03 12.78 2.39
C ASN A 304 -29.49 13.16 2.69
N PRO A 305 -30.26 12.40 3.50
CA PRO A 305 -31.61 12.81 3.87
C PRO A 305 -31.71 14.09 4.70
N VAL A 306 -30.62 14.50 5.36
CA VAL A 306 -30.55 15.74 6.15
C VAL A 306 -30.24 16.93 5.25
N VAL A 307 -29.53 16.71 4.14
CA VAL A 307 -29.26 17.74 3.13
C VAL A 307 -30.57 18.11 2.41
N PRO A 308 -30.90 19.40 2.22
CA PRO A 308 -30.12 20.60 2.50
C PRO A 308 -30.54 21.37 3.77
N TYR A 309 -31.01 20.71 4.84
CA TYR A 309 -31.47 21.40 6.07
C TYR A 309 -30.44 22.39 6.59
N ALA A 310 -30.88 23.64 6.85
CA ALA A 310 -29.95 24.70 7.21
C ALA A 310 -29.26 24.45 8.55
N ILE A 311 -27.93 24.57 8.53
CA ILE A 311 -27.07 24.41 9.71
C ILE A 311 -26.13 25.60 9.87
N LYS A 312 -25.73 25.88 11.12
CA LYS A 312 -24.62 26.78 11.44
C LYS A 312 -23.27 26.15 11.12
N GLY A 313 -23.14 24.86 11.38
CA GLY A 313 -21.90 24.10 11.18
C GLY A 313 -22.00 22.65 11.62
N ALA A 314 -20.88 21.94 11.55
CA ALA A 314 -20.78 20.54 11.92
C ALA A 314 -19.72 20.30 13.00
N ILE A 315 -19.99 19.32 13.88
CA ILE A 315 -18.98 18.73 14.76
C ILE A 315 -18.76 17.25 14.43
N TRP A 316 -17.50 16.81 14.48
CA TRP A 316 -17.08 15.47 14.09
C TRP A 316 -16.19 14.80 15.15
N TYR A 317 -16.50 13.55 15.52
CA TYR A 317 -15.64 12.78 16.43
C TYR A 317 -15.42 11.35 15.91
N GLN A 318 -14.28 11.15 15.25
CA GLN A 318 -13.82 9.88 14.66
C GLN A 318 -12.32 9.88 14.41
N GLY A 319 -11.73 8.68 14.34
CA GLY A 319 -10.38 8.41 13.82
C GLY A 319 -9.87 7.01 14.19
N GLU A 320 -10.45 6.42 15.24
CA GLU A 320 -9.99 5.18 15.87
C GLU A 320 -10.05 3.98 14.94
N SER A 321 -11.10 3.89 14.11
CA SER A 321 -11.24 2.80 13.13
C SER A 321 -10.25 2.95 11.96
N ASN A 322 -9.83 4.18 11.65
CA ASN A 322 -8.83 4.48 10.62
C ASN A 322 -7.39 4.29 11.13
N ALA A 323 -7.15 4.30 12.45
CA ALA A 323 -5.86 3.95 13.03
C ALA A 323 -5.40 2.49 12.72
N GLY A 324 -6.27 1.68 12.10
CA GLY A 324 -5.94 0.37 11.54
C GLY A 324 -6.28 0.18 10.06
N HIS A 325 -6.63 1.24 9.31
CA HIS A 325 -7.06 1.15 7.91
C HIS A 325 -6.73 2.41 7.10
N ASN A 326 -6.12 2.25 5.93
CA ASN A 326 -5.76 3.35 5.02
C ASN A 326 -5.09 4.53 5.74
N ILE A 327 -4.19 4.23 6.69
CA ILE A 327 -3.65 5.21 7.63
C ILE A 327 -2.98 6.39 6.89
N PRO A 328 -2.14 6.18 5.85
CA PRO A 328 -1.52 7.30 5.13
C PRO A 328 -2.50 8.18 4.35
N GLN A 329 -3.71 7.71 4.06
CA GLN A 329 -4.73 8.43 3.28
C GLN A 329 -5.75 9.17 4.15
N TYR A 330 -5.66 9.10 5.48
CA TYR A 330 -6.71 9.64 6.36
C TYR A 330 -6.93 11.14 6.17
N GLU A 331 -5.86 11.95 6.12
CA GLU A 331 -5.97 13.40 5.87
C GLU A 331 -6.70 13.67 4.55
N HIS A 332 -6.32 12.98 3.48
CA HIS A 332 -6.93 13.14 2.15
C HIS A 332 -8.42 12.83 2.20
N HIS A 333 -8.79 11.62 2.66
CA HIS A 333 -10.19 11.20 2.74
C HIS A 333 -11.03 12.09 3.67
N PHE A 334 -10.46 12.53 4.79
CA PHE A 334 -11.18 13.39 5.74
C PHE A 334 -11.39 14.80 5.19
N ARG A 335 -10.40 15.38 4.49
CA ARG A 335 -10.58 16.64 3.78
C ARG A 335 -11.59 16.52 2.65
N THR A 336 -11.55 15.44 1.86
CA THR A 336 -12.54 15.16 0.82
C THR A 336 -13.95 15.05 1.41
N MET A 337 -14.12 14.37 2.55
CA MET A 337 -15.42 14.30 3.23
C MET A 337 -15.94 15.69 3.62
N ILE A 338 -15.11 16.53 4.23
CA ILE A 338 -15.50 17.87 4.68
C ILE A 338 -15.89 18.74 3.48
N SER A 339 -15.05 18.78 2.44
CA SER A 339 -15.31 19.57 1.24
C SER A 339 -16.57 19.08 0.51
N ALA A 340 -16.75 17.76 0.39
CA ALA A 340 -17.92 17.20 -0.24
C ALA A 340 -19.18 17.51 0.56
N TRP A 341 -19.18 17.45 1.90
CA TRP A 341 -20.35 17.86 2.68
C TRP A 341 -20.68 19.34 2.48
N ARG A 342 -19.67 20.21 2.40
CA ARG A 342 -19.90 21.64 2.09
C ARG A 342 -20.55 21.84 0.73
N GLU A 343 -20.10 21.10 -0.28
CA GLU A 343 -20.70 21.10 -1.61
C GLU A 343 -22.15 20.59 -1.59
N GLN A 344 -22.42 19.48 -0.88
CA GLN A 344 -23.75 18.89 -0.80
C GLN A 344 -24.76 19.81 -0.09
N TRP A 345 -24.34 20.47 0.98
CA TRP A 345 -25.19 21.45 1.69
C TRP A 345 -25.38 22.75 0.91
N ASP A 346 -24.45 23.10 0.03
CA ASP A 346 -24.44 24.36 -0.73
C ASP A 346 -24.57 25.61 0.16
N GLN A 347 -23.93 25.59 1.34
CA GLN A 347 -23.89 26.70 2.29
C GLN A 347 -22.48 27.31 2.43
N GLY A 348 -21.67 27.18 1.38
CA GLY A 348 -20.27 27.58 1.38
C GLY A 348 -19.42 26.83 2.41
N ASP A 349 -18.33 27.47 2.86
CA ASP A 349 -17.40 26.90 3.84
C ASP A 349 -17.94 26.97 5.28
N PHE A 350 -19.05 26.30 5.58
CA PHE A 350 -19.59 26.31 6.94
C PHE A 350 -18.56 25.75 7.97
N PRO A 351 -18.57 26.25 9.21
CA PRO A 351 -17.70 25.78 10.30
C PRO A 351 -17.72 24.27 10.49
N PHE A 352 -16.54 23.64 10.47
CA PHE A 352 -16.38 22.19 10.67
C PHE A 352 -15.37 21.91 11.77
N TYR A 353 -15.84 21.53 12.96
CA TYR A 353 -14.99 21.31 14.12
C TYR A 353 -14.88 19.83 14.47
N PHE A 354 -13.68 19.35 14.78
CA PHE A 354 -13.48 17.93 15.06
C PHE A 354 -12.63 17.68 16.31
N ALA A 355 -12.70 16.48 16.84
CA ALA A 355 -11.90 16.08 18.00
C ALA A 355 -10.71 15.21 17.58
N GLN A 356 -9.50 15.61 18.00
CA GLN A 356 -8.32 14.76 17.94
C GLN A 356 -8.50 13.56 18.89
N LEU A 357 -7.95 12.40 18.55
CA LEU A 357 -8.12 11.22 19.39
C LEU A 357 -7.53 11.41 20.80
N ALA A 358 -8.24 10.91 21.81
CA ALA A 358 -7.75 10.86 23.19
C ALA A 358 -6.77 9.70 23.39
N ASN A 359 -5.98 9.72 24.47
CA ASN A 359 -5.10 8.60 24.81
C ASN A 359 -5.91 7.31 25.08
N PHE A 360 -5.36 6.17 24.64
CA PHE A 360 -5.95 4.84 24.86
C PHE A 360 -4.84 3.77 24.88
N GLN A 361 -5.06 2.64 25.57
CA GLN A 361 -4.05 1.59 25.82
C GLN A 361 -2.98 1.99 26.85
N GLN A 362 -2.06 1.07 27.14
CA GLN A 362 -0.97 1.30 28.09
C GLN A 362 -0.05 2.44 27.62
N PRO A 363 0.48 3.26 28.54
CA PRO A 363 1.43 4.32 28.22
C PRO A 363 2.66 3.79 27.48
N VAL A 364 3.13 4.54 26.48
CA VAL A 364 4.38 4.25 25.78
C VAL A 364 5.53 4.91 26.54
N THR A 365 6.54 4.12 26.92
CA THR A 365 7.67 4.57 27.75
C THR A 365 8.94 4.88 26.96
N GLU A 366 9.04 4.44 25.71
CA GLU A 366 10.21 4.62 24.84
C GLU A 366 9.86 5.36 23.55
N PRO A 367 10.80 6.08 22.90
CA PRO A 367 10.55 6.72 21.61
C PRO A 367 10.26 5.66 20.54
N VAL A 368 9.32 5.96 19.64
CA VAL A 368 8.92 5.01 18.57
C VAL A 368 9.06 5.62 17.18
N GLU A 369 9.49 4.80 16.21
CA GLU A 369 9.54 5.24 14.82
C GLU A 369 8.15 5.36 14.19
N PHE A 370 7.22 4.46 14.56
CA PHE A 370 5.88 4.43 14.00
C PHE A 370 4.84 4.11 15.06
N ASP A 371 3.79 4.94 15.11
CA ASP A 371 2.57 4.71 15.86
C ASP A 371 1.37 5.16 15.01
N SER A 372 0.40 4.28 14.78
CA SER A 372 -0.72 4.59 13.88
C SER A 372 -1.73 5.55 14.47
N TRP A 373 -1.85 5.62 15.80
CA TRP A 373 -2.76 6.52 16.49
C TRP A 373 -2.22 7.94 16.45
N ALA A 374 -0.94 8.12 16.78
CA ALA A 374 -0.25 9.40 16.65
C ALA A 374 -0.29 9.94 15.21
N LEU A 375 -0.18 9.06 14.22
CA LEU A 375 -0.26 9.41 12.81
C LEU A 375 -1.65 9.89 12.39
N ILE A 376 -2.73 9.29 12.93
CA ILE A 376 -4.09 9.81 12.72
C ILE A 376 -4.25 11.17 13.40
N CYS A 377 -3.74 11.33 14.63
CA CYS A 377 -3.78 12.61 15.32
C CYS A 377 -3.06 13.73 14.55
N ASP A 378 -1.85 13.47 14.02
CA ASP A 378 -1.13 14.45 13.20
C ASP A 378 -1.87 14.78 11.90
N GLN A 379 -2.52 13.80 11.26
CA GLN A 379 -3.37 14.04 10.09
C GLN A 379 -4.64 14.84 10.42
N GLN A 380 -5.25 14.62 11.58
CA GLN A 380 -6.33 15.47 12.10
C GLN A 380 -5.83 16.91 12.28
N ARG A 381 -4.63 17.10 12.87
CA ARG A 381 -4.00 18.43 12.98
C ARG A 381 -3.79 19.07 11.61
N ARG A 382 -3.25 18.34 10.64
CA ARG A 382 -3.02 18.84 9.28
C ARG A 382 -4.31 19.21 8.57
N THR A 383 -5.42 18.52 8.87
CA THR A 383 -6.76 18.86 8.33
C THR A 383 -7.17 20.31 8.63
N LEU A 384 -6.59 20.96 9.66
CA LEU A 384 -6.75 22.39 9.93
C LEU A 384 -6.30 23.32 8.79
N GLY A 385 -5.59 22.80 7.78
CA GLY A 385 -5.30 23.53 6.54
C GLY A 385 -6.53 23.88 5.71
N LEU A 386 -7.69 23.26 5.97
CA LEU A 386 -8.97 23.66 5.36
C LEU A 386 -9.56 24.89 6.06
N LYS A 387 -10.15 25.79 5.29
CA LYS A 387 -10.82 26.99 5.82
C LYS A 387 -11.95 26.63 6.78
N HIS A 388 -12.15 27.49 7.78
CA HIS A 388 -13.22 27.37 8.79
C HIS A 388 -13.26 25.98 9.46
N THR A 389 -12.09 25.41 9.72
CA THR A 389 -11.95 24.20 10.52
C THR A 389 -11.31 24.49 11.88
N GLY A 390 -11.51 23.58 12.82
CA GLY A 390 -11.03 23.71 14.19
C GLY A 390 -10.97 22.34 14.86
N MET A 391 -10.05 22.19 15.82
CA MET A 391 -9.76 20.90 16.43
C MET A 391 -9.70 20.99 17.96
N ALA A 392 -10.44 20.12 18.64
CA ALA A 392 -10.28 19.88 20.07
C ALA A 392 -9.20 18.81 20.29
N VAL A 393 -8.08 19.19 20.92
CA VAL A 393 -7.01 18.26 21.34
C VAL A 393 -7.46 17.53 22.60
N LEU A 394 -7.33 16.20 22.68
CA LEU A 394 -7.88 15.38 23.77
C LEU A 394 -6.88 14.43 24.46
N SER A 395 -5.59 14.50 24.12
CA SER A 395 -4.57 13.57 24.64
C SER A 395 -4.46 13.57 26.16
N ASP A 396 -4.79 14.68 26.82
CA ASP A 396 -4.74 14.86 28.29
C ASP A 396 -5.97 14.35 29.05
N ILE A 397 -7.02 13.90 28.35
CA ILE A 397 -8.27 13.42 28.98
C ILE A 397 -8.67 12.01 28.53
N GLY A 398 -7.73 11.27 27.94
CA GLY A 398 -7.90 9.87 27.56
C GLY A 398 -7.74 8.90 28.72
N GLU A 399 -8.10 7.63 28.49
CA GLU A 399 -8.06 6.58 29.52
C GLU A 399 -7.43 5.32 28.96
N ALA A 400 -6.44 4.75 29.67
CA ALA A 400 -5.74 3.56 29.19
C ALA A 400 -6.66 2.34 28.98
N ALA A 401 -7.67 2.19 29.85
CA ALA A 401 -8.58 1.05 29.87
C ALA A 401 -9.85 1.23 29.03
N ASP A 402 -10.11 2.43 28.51
CA ASP A 402 -11.33 2.73 27.77
C ASP A 402 -11.09 3.74 26.64
N ILE A 403 -11.45 3.34 25.42
CA ILE A 403 -11.36 4.19 24.23
C ILE A 403 -12.39 5.33 24.25
N HIS A 404 -13.35 5.26 25.18
CA HIS A 404 -14.39 6.28 25.38
C HIS A 404 -14.10 7.08 26.65
N PRO A 405 -13.42 8.24 26.54
CA PRO A 405 -13.08 9.04 27.71
C PRO A 405 -14.33 9.53 28.43
N HIS A 406 -14.38 9.41 29.75
CA HIS A 406 -15.50 9.84 30.58
C HIS A 406 -15.63 11.37 30.62
N ASN A 407 -14.51 12.10 30.49
CA ASN A 407 -14.52 13.57 30.44
C ASN A 407 -14.94 14.13 29.05
N LYS A 408 -16.14 13.77 28.57
CA LYS A 408 -16.74 14.39 27.37
C LYS A 408 -17.21 15.83 27.60
N ILE A 409 -17.20 16.29 28.84
CA ILE A 409 -17.49 17.68 29.22
C ILE A 409 -16.45 18.58 28.56
N ASP A 410 -15.17 18.28 28.73
CA ASP A 410 -14.10 19.09 28.15
C ASP A 410 -13.99 18.91 26.63
N VAL A 411 -14.37 17.76 26.07
CA VAL A 411 -14.53 17.60 24.62
C VAL A 411 -15.53 18.63 24.08
N GLY A 412 -16.73 18.69 24.66
CA GLY A 412 -17.78 19.62 24.25
C GLY A 412 -17.37 21.08 24.41
N LYS A 413 -16.77 21.44 25.55
CA LYS A 413 -16.26 22.80 25.80
C LYS A 413 -15.18 23.21 24.80
N ARG A 414 -14.20 22.34 24.52
CA ARG A 414 -13.09 22.63 23.59
C ARG A 414 -13.59 22.85 22.16
N LEU A 415 -14.56 22.06 21.71
CA LEU A 415 -15.24 22.30 20.43
C LEU A 415 -16.01 23.64 20.45
N ALA A 416 -16.70 23.96 21.53
CA ALA A 416 -17.44 25.22 21.67
C ALA A 416 -16.53 26.45 21.64
N LEU A 417 -15.30 26.37 22.18
CA LEU A 417 -14.35 27.50 22.12
C LEU A 417 -14.05 27.95 20.69
N TRP A 418 -13.94 27.01 19.74
CA TRP A 418 -13.76 27.33 18.32
C TRP A 418 -14.96 28.11 17.78
N ALA A 419 -16.17 27.61 18.02
CA ALA A 419 -17.39 28.27 17.58
C ALA A 419 -17.57 29.67 18.19
N LEU A 420 -17.38 29.78 19.51
CA LEU A 420 -17.48 31.04 20.25
C LEU A 420 -16.50 32.08 19.72
N LYS A 421 -15.26 31.69 19.42
CA LYS A 421 -14.24 32.60 18.90
C LYS A 421 -14.49 32.99 17.44
N HIS A 422 -14.68 32.00 16.57
CA HIS A 422 -14.64 32.21 15.13
C HIS A 422 -16.00 32.54 14.52
N ASP A 423 -17.09 32.02 15.07
CA ASP A 423 -18.43 32.14 14.47
C ASP A 423 -19.30 33.16 15.19
N TYR A 424 -19.17 33.22 16.52
CA TYR A 424 -19.93 34.16 17.37
C TYR A 424 -19.11 35.36 17.84
N LYS A 425 -17.83 35.42 17.46
CA LYS A 425 -16.90 36.53 17.75
C LYS A 425 -16.84 36.92 19.24
N GLN A 426 -17.07 35.96 20.14
CA GLN A 426 -16.89 36.17 21.57
C GLN A 426 -15.42 36.36 21.93
N LYS A 427 -15.17 37.09 23.01
CA LYS A 427 -13.82 37.31 23.55
C LYS A 427 -13.28 36.02 24.20
N VAL A 428 -12.72 35.16 23.36
CA VAL A 428 -12.05 33.91 23.75
C VAL A 428 -10.55 34.07 23.49
N PRO A 429 -9.68 34.06 24.53
CA PRO A 429 -8.24 34.27 24.35
C PRO A 429 -7.62 33.26 23.37
N VAL A 430 -7.90 31.98 23.58
CA VAL A 430 -7.46 30.86 22.74
C VAL A 430 -8.56 29.81 22.64
N CYS A 431 -8.68 29.18 21.46
CA CYS A 431 -9.63 28.09 21.20
C CYS A 431 -8.95 26.72 21.10
N SER A 432 -7.62 26.69 21.08
CA SER A 432 -6.79 25.47 21.04
C SER A 432 -5.58 25.64 21.95
N GLY A 433 -4.99 24.53 22.35
CA GLY A 433 -3.62 24.52 22.85
C GLY A 433 -2.60 24.75 21.71
N PRO A 434 -1.30 24.74 22.04
CA PRO A 434 -0.24 24.97 21.06
C PRO A 434 -0.36 24.07 19.82
N LEU A 435 -0.33 24.68 18.64
CA LEU A 435 -0.38 24.00 17.34
C LEU A 435 0.95 24.22 16.62
N TYR A 436 1.61 23.14 16.19
CA TYR A 436 2.86 23.25 15.43
C TYR A 436 2.68 24.12 14.18
N LYS A 437 3.53 25.14 14.04
CA LYS A 437 3.53 26.08 12.92
C LYS A 437 4.75 25.90 12.02
N SER A 438 5.94 25.97 12.60
CA SER A 438 7.20 25.91 11.87
C SER A 438 8.35 25.49 12.78
N HIS A 439 9.48 25.14 12.18
CA HIS A 439 10.72 24.94 12.91
C HIS A 439 11.93 25.48 12.13
N THR A 440 13.05 25.63 12.81
CA THR A 440 14.35 25.93 12.22
C THR A 440 15.42 25.11 12.92
N ILE A 441 16.30 24.48 12.15
CA ILE A 441 17.43 23.73 12.68
C ILE A 441 18.63 24.69 12.77
N LYS A 442 19.24 24.81 13.96
CA LYS A 442 20.44 25.61 14.21
C LYS A 442 21.47 24.75 14.92
N GLY A 443 22.50 24.31 14.18
CA GLY A 443 23.49 23.37 14.71
C GLY A 443 22.82 22.08 15.18
N ASN A 444 23.01 21.73 16.45
CA ASN A 444 22.43 20.54 17.10
C ASN A 444 21.06 20.78 17.75
N GLN A 445 20.43 21.94 17.52
CA GLN A 445 19.14 22.30 18.11
C GLN A 445 18.06 22.49 17.05
N VAL A 446 16.82 22.16 17.42
CA VAL A 446 15.61 22.43 16.64
C VAL A 446 14.74 23.41 17.41
N ILE A 447 14.55 24.61 16.85
CA ILE A 447 13.68 25.64 17.42
C ILE A 447 12.30 25.48 16.79
N ILE A 448 11.27 25.25 17.61
CA ILE A 448 9.89 25.04 17.16
C ILE A 448 9.02 26.22 17.59
N THR A 449 8.21 26.72 16.67
CA THR A 449 7.23 27.79 16.89
C THR A 449 5.82 27.23 16.83
N PHE A 450 4.95 27.71 17.72
CA PHE A 450 3.55 27.30 17.82
C PHE A 450 2.59 28.45 17.54
N ASP A 451 1.50 28.15 16.83
CA ASP A 451 0.29 28.96 16.92
C ASP A 451 -0.49 28.62 18.21
N SER A 452 -1.44 29.47 18.61
CA SER A 452 -2.31 29.24 19.78
C SER A 452 -1.59 29.11 21.13
N ALA A 453 -0.40 29.71 21.27
CA ALA A 453 0.32 29.80 22.54
C ALA A 453 -0.36 30.72 23.57
N GLY A 454 -1.31 31.55 23.16
CA GLY A 454 -2.05 32.45 24.05
C GLY A 454 -1.13 33.43 24.78
N SER A 455 -1.18 33.45 26.11
CA SER A 455 -0.28 34.29 26.93
C SER A 455 1.08 33.63 27.24
N GLY A 456 1.32 32.43 26.70
CA GLY A 456 2.60 31.73 26.81
C GLY A 456 2.45 30.21 26.91
N LEU A 457 3.55 29.50 26.72
CA LEU A 457 3.66 28.06 26.97
C LEU A 457 3.91 27.75 28.45
N MET A 458 3.54 26.55 28.88
CA MET A 458 3.88 25.99 30.19
C MET A 458 3.97 24.47 30.15
N ALA A 459 4.75 23.88 31.06
CA ALA A 459 4.55 22.50 31.46
C ALA A 459 3.30 22.42 32.37
N GLY A 460 2.42 21.45 32.14
CA GLY A 460 1.18 21.31 32.90
C GLY A 460 0.68 19.89 32.99
N SER A 461 -0.28 19.66 33.88
CA SER A 461 -0.94 18.37 34.06
C SER A 461 -2.41 18.56 34.34
N LYS A 462 -3.22 17.58 33.94
CA LYS A 462 -4.65 17.55 34.17
C LYS A 462 -5.05 16.15 34.63
N VAL A 463 -5.93 16.10 35.63
CA VAL A 463 -6.43 14.86 36.22
C VAL A 463 -7.96 14.91 36.19
N GLY A 464 -8.58 13.95 35.51
CA GLY A 464 -10.03 13.90 35.32
C GLY A 464 -10.64 15.22 34.82
N MET A 465 -11.57 15.79 35.60
CA MET A 465 -12.29 17.03 35.27
C MET A 465 -11.68 18.29 35.91
N ALA A 466 -10.60 18.19 36.68
CA ALA A 466 -9.98 19.34 37.33
C ALA A 466 -9.39 20.30 36.28
N ASP A 467 -9.26 21.58 36.62
CA ASP A 467 -8.54 22.53 35.76
C ASP A 467 -7.06 22.15 35.67
N THR A 468 -6.47 22.37 34.50
CA THR A 468 -5.05 22.10 34.24
C THR A 468 -4.18 22.89 35.21
N GLN A 469 -3.27 22.21 35.90
CA GLN A 469 -2.33 22.82 36.82
C GLN A 469 -0.97 22.99 36.14
N LYS A 470 -0.24 24.06 36.48
CA LYS A 470 1.16 24.23 36.07
C LYS A 470 2.02 23.18 36.79
N SER A 471 2.98 22.63 36.08
CA SER A 471 4.03 21.75 36.62
C SER A 471 5.39 22.43 36.52
N ASP A 472 6.27 22.15 37.48
CA ASP A 472 7.69 22.53 37.43
C ASP A 472 8.57 21.41 36.84
N GLU A 473 7.96 20.29 36.43
CA GLU A 473 8.67 19.24 35.69
C GLU A 473 9.11 19.74 34.30
N PRO A 474 10.24 19.24 33.78
CA PRO A 474 10.66 19.48 32.40
C PRO A 474 9.59 19.05 31.39
N LEU A 475 9.62 19.65 30.20
CA LEU A 475 8.78 19.19 29.09
C LEU A 475 9.16 17.76 28.67
N LYS A 476 8.16 16.88 28.54
CA LYS A 476 8.30 15.45 28.27
C LYS A 476 7.66 15.07 26.93
N HIS A 477 7.94 13.85 26.46
CA HIS A 477 7.39 13.26 25.23
C HIS A 477 7.71 14.02 23.93
N PHE A 478 8.86 14.68 23.88
CA PHE A 478 9.48 15.10 22.63
C PHE A 478 10.49 14.04 22.21
N GLN A 479 10.41 13.57 20.97
CA GLN A 479 11.42 12.68 20.40
C GLN A 479 12.14 13.40 19.25
N ILE A 480 13.46 13.21 19.17
CA ILE A 480 14.35 13.82 18.19
C ILE A 480 15.22 12.74 17.54
N CYS A 481 15.50 12.87 16.24
CA CYS A 481 16.43 11.98 15.55
C CYS A 481 17.24 12.71 14.46
N GLY A 482 18.37 12.12 14.09
CA GLY A 482 19.16 12.53 12.92
C GLY A 482 18.73 11.80 11.65
N ALA A 483 19.57 11.86 10.61
CA ALA A 483 19.31 11.19 9.33
C ALA A 483 19.24 9.65 9.44
N ASP A 484 19.76 9.09 10.53
CA ASP A 484 19.73 7.66 10.87
C ASP A 484 18.37 7.17 11.39
N ARG A 485 17.46 8.10 11.73
CA ARG A 485 16.15 7.85 12.34
C ARG A 485 16.21 7.07 13.65
N GLN A 486 17.32 7.14 14.38
CA GLN A 486 17.38 6.65 15.76
C GLN A 486 16.73 7.67 16.70
N TRP A 487 15.55 7.32 17.22
CA TRP A 487 14.75 8.23 18.04
C TRP A 487 15.21 8.26 19.49
N GLN A 488 15.45 9.46 20.00
CA GLN A 488 15.83 9.72 21.39
C GLN A 488 14.80 10.63 22.05
N TRP A 489 14.58 10.48 23.36
CA TRP A 489 13.85 11.47 24.14
C TRP A 489 14.65 12.77 24.17
N ALA A 490 14.03 13.89 23.83
CA ALA A 490 14.72 15.16 23.69
C ALA A 490 14.70 15.99 25.00
N ASN A 491 15.76 16.78 25.18
CA ASN A 491 15.79 17.88 26.13
C ASN A 491 15.08 19.09 25.52
N VAL A 492 14.13 19.67 26.26
CA VAL A 492 13.28 20.74 25.75
C VAL A 492 13.18 21.90 26.72
N GLU A 493 13.41 23.11 26.21
CA GLU A 493 13.30 24.36 26.95
C GLU A 493 12.28 25.29 26.30
N ILE A 494 11.46 25.96 27.10
CA ILE A 494 10.61 27.05 26.64
C ILE A 494 11.46 28.31 26.53
N THR A 495 11.77 28.72 25.31
CA THR A 495 12.70 29.84 25.02
C THR A 495 11.99 31.14 24.66
N GLY A 496 10.66 31.14 24.59
CA GLY A 496 9.85 32.33 24.31
C GLY A 496 8.37 32.11 24.62
N THR A 497 7.54 33.10 24.28
CA THR A 497 6.09 33.02 24.53
C THR A 497 5.44 31.89 23.73
N ASP A 498 5.90 31.63 22.51
CA ASP A 498 5.35 30.66 21.56
C ASP A 498 6.42 29.71 20.97
N THR A 499 7.63 29.70 21.54
CA THR A 499 8.77 28.94 21.03
C THR A 499 9.38 28.02 22.07
N ILE A 500 9.78 26.84 21.62
CA ILE A 500 10.64 25.91 22.38
C ILE A 500 11.92 25.61 21.60
N THR A 501 12.96 25.21 22.32
CA THR A 501 14.20 24.67 21.75
C THR A 501 14.34 23.21 22.16
N VAL A 502 14.60 22.33 21.18
CA VAL A 502 14.65 20.87 21.33
C VAL A 502 16.05 20.38 20.94
N SER A 503 16.66 19.53 21.75
CA SER A 503 18.01 19.01 21.50
C SER A 503 18.25 17.64 22.17
N HIS A 504 19.32 16.95 21.79
CA HIS A 504 19.82 15.77 22.50
C HIS A 504 21.34 15.69 22.37
N PRO A 505 22.11 15.34 23.41
CA PRO A 505 23.58 15.30 23.36
C PRO A 505 24.12 14.38 22.26
N ASP A 506 23.45 13.25 22.03
CA ASP A 506 23.88 12.26 21.03
C ASP A 506 23.34 12.52 19.61
N VAL A 507 22.54 13.58 19.42
CA VAL A 507 21.96 13.93 18.10
C VAL A 507 22.58 15.24 17.62
N ALA A 508 23.78 15.17 17.06
CA ALA A 508 24.53 16.34 16.61
C ALA A 508 23.90 17.05 15.39
N ASN A 509 23.21 16.31 14.51
CA ASN A 509 22.58 16.82 13.30
C ASN A 509 21.10 16.40 13.26
N PRO A 510 20.22 17.05 14.05
CA PRO A 510 18.82 16.67 14.09
C PRO A 510 18.12 16.99 12.78
N THR A 511 17.21 16.11 12.38
CA THR A 511 16.41 16.26 11.15
C THR A 511 14.92 16.31 11.42
N VAL A 512 14.45 15.59 12.45
CA VAL A 512 13.02 15.50 12.78
C VAL A 512 12.83 15.53 14.29
N VAL A 513 11.84 16.32 14.71
CA VAL A 513 11.22 16.30 16.05
C VAL A 513 9.76 15.87 15.94
N ARG A 514 9.28 15.11 16.93
CA ARG A 514 7.86 14.80 17.14
C ARG A 514 7.47 15.02 18.59
N TYR A 515 6.20 15.33 18.83
CA TYR A 515 5.63 15.50 20.17
C TYR A 515 4.44 14.58 20.40
N ALA A 516 4.40 13.96 21.59
CA ALA A 516 3.33 13.06 22.02
C ALA A 516 3.03 11.93 21.00
N TRP A 517 4.09 11.41 20.36
CA TRP A 517 4.00 10.48 19.23
C TRP A 517 3.72 9.04 19.65
N ALA A 518 2.58 8.81 20.31
CA ALA A 518 2.14 7.49 20.77
C ALA A 518 0.61 7.41 20.91
N GLN A 519 0.08 6.18 20.91
CA GLN A 519 -1.33 5.91 21.23
C GLN A 519 -1.74 6.36 22.64
N ASN A 520 -0.81 6.26 23.59
CA ASN A 520 -0.94 6.85 24.92
C ASN A 520 0.39 7.49 25.33
N ALA A 521 0.48 8.81 25.15
CA ALA A 521 1.57 9.64 25.65
C ALA A 521 1.17 10.30 26.98
N GLU A 522 0.90 9.48 28.00
CA GLU A 522 0.32 9.92 29.29
C GLU A 522 1.11 11.06 29.94
N ALA A 523 2.44 11.05 29.88
CA ALA A 523 3.25 12.09 30.51
C ALA A 523 3.49 13.32 29.60
N ALA A 524 2.83 13.41 28.44
CA ALA A 524 2.95 14.56 27.55
C ALA A 524 2.33 15.80 28.23
N ASN A 525 3.15 16.84 28.41
CA ASN A 525 2.86 17.91 29.38
C ASN A 525 3.02 19.33 28.82
N LEU A 526 3.06 19.54 27.49
CA LEU A 526 3.06 20.89 26.91
C LEU A 526 1.64 21.45 26.83
N TYR A 527 1.42 22.62 27.45
CA TYR A 527 0.17 23.38 27.41
C TYR A 527 0.45 24.85 27.07
N ASN A 528 -0.61 25.58 26.67
CA ASN A 528 -0.60 27.03 26.85
C ASN A 528 -1.02 27.41 28.27
N LYS A 529 -0.75 28.64 28.68
CA LYS A 529 -1.09 29.17 30.01
C LYS A 529 -2.60 29.28 30.28
N GLN A 530 -3.44 29.07 29.27
CA GLN A 530 -4.90 28.94 29.42
C GLN A 530 -5.33 27.49 29.72
N GLY A 531 -4.38 26.56 29.83
CA GLY A 531 -4.64 25.18 30.25
C GLY A 531 -5.09 24.24 29.14
N LEU A 532 -4.89 24.60 27.86
CA LEU A 532 -5.19 23.72 26.72
C LEU A 532 -3.93 22.97 26.25
N PRO A 533 -4.02 21.64 26.04
CA PRO A 533 -2.86 20.80 25.69
C PRO A 533 -2.41 21.03 24.25
N ALA A 534 -1.11 20.92 24.01
CA ALA A 534 -0.54 20.95 22.67
C ALA A 534 -0.98 19.73 21.85
N SER A 535 -1.19 19.95 20.56
CA SER A 535 -1.57 18.88 19.64
C SER A 535 -0.38 17.98 19.30
N ILE A 536 -0.64 16.69 19.09
CA ILE A 536 0.33 15.72 18.57
C ILE A 536 0.82 16.18 17.18
N PHE A 537 2.14 16.19 16.96
CA PHE A 537 2.72 16.59 15.67
C PHE A 537 4.04 15.89 15.32
N THR A 538 4.37 15.90 14.02
CA THR A 538 5.72 15.69 13.47
C THR A 538 6.16 16.93 12.69
N THR A 539 7.47 17.20 12.67
CA THR A 539 8.11 18.21 11.82
C THR A 539 8.34 17.73 10.38
N GLU A 540 8.10 16.45 10.08
CA GLU A 540 8.16 15.91 8.71
C GLU A 540 7.12 16.59 7.80
N ALA A 541 7.54 16.97 6.59
CA ALA A 541 6.66 17.57 5.60
C ALA A 541 5.58 16.58 5.13
N GLU A 542 5.98 15.35 4.84
CA GLU A 542 5.10 14.26 4.39
C GLU A 542 4.55 13.44 5.56
N ILE A 543 3.39 12.79 5.36
CA ILE A 543 2.83 11.82 6.33
C ILE A 543 3.81 10.66 6.49
N PRO A 544 4.33 10.41 7.71
CA PRO A 544 5.28 9.33 7.93
C PRO A 544 4.62 7.99 7.60
N ALA A 545 5.04 7.35 6.51
CA ALA A 545 4.60 6.01 6.21
C ALA A 545 5.08 5.08 7.33
N LYS A 546 4.27 4.06 7.67
CA LYS A 546 4.78 2.92 8.44
C LYS A 546 6.06 2.48 7.77
N ALA A 547 7.15 2.40 8.53
CA ALA A 547 8.30 1.64 8.11
C ALA A 547 7.78 0.22 7.88
N ALA A 548 7.42 -0.07 6.65
CA ALA A 548 7.25 -1.42 6.22
C ALA A 548 8.61 -2.08 6.47
N LYS A 549 8.60 -3.39 6.73
CA LYS A 549 9.55 -4.24 6.00
C LYS A 549 9.55 -3.71 4.57
N ARG A 550 10.50 -2.85 4.20
CA ARG A 550 10.25 -1.96 3.06
C ARG A 550 10.14 -2.84 1.82
N PRO A 551 8.97 -2.89 1.16
CA PRO A 551 8.75 -3.80 0.06
C PRO A 551 9.69 -3.41 -1.08
N VAL A 552 10.31 -4.43 -1.65
CA VAL A 552 10.53 -4.49 -3.09
C VAL A 552 9.22 -4.08 -3.76
N ALA A 553 9.30 -3.24 -4.79
CA ALA A 553 8.18 -3.06 -5.71
C ALA A 553 7.76 -4.45 -6.23
N GLU A 554 6.72 -5.03 -5.62
CA GLU A 554 6.00 -6.17 -6.18
C GLU A 554 4.60 -5.69 -6.54
N SER A 555 4.47 -5.52 -7.85
CA SER A 555 3.28 -5.60 -8.66
C SER A 555 2.08 -6.24 -7.98
N ALA A 556 0.98 -5.49 -7.98
CA ALA A 556 -0.37 -6.01 -7.88
C ALA A 556 -0.55 -7.24 -8.80
N ARG A 557 -1.18 -8.27 -8.24
CA ARG A 557 -1.65 -9.46 -8.98
C ARG A 557 -2.77 -9.02 -9.91
N ALA A 558 -2.64 -9.37 -11.19
CA ALA A 558 -3.52 -8.96 -12.28
C ALA A 558 -5.01 -9.32 -12.06
N PRO A 559 -5.94 -8.38 -12.32
CA PRO A 559 -7.30 -8.72 -12.73
C PRO A 559 -7.27 -9.32 -14.13
N SER A 560 -8.11 -10.32 -14.37
CA SER A 560 -8.40 -10.83 -15.72
C SER A 560 -8.89 -9.70 -16.63
N GLY A 561 -8.41 -9.69 -17.88
CA GLY A 561 -8.43 -8.57 -18.82
C GLY A 561 -9.70 -7.70 -18.84
N SER A 562 -9.51 -6.40 -18.65
CA SER A 562 -10.45 -5.35 -19.03
C SER A 562 -10.60 -5.35 -20.55
N GLU A 563 -11.83 -5.45 -21.05
CA GLU A 563 -12.10 -5.20 -22.47
C GLU A 563 -11.94 -3.70 -22.76
N TRP A 564 -11.18 -3.36 -23.80
CA TRP A 564 -11.06 -1.98 -24.29
C TRP A 564 -12.41 -1.46 -24.77
N GLN A 565 -12.94 -0.44 -24.09
CA GLN A 565 -14.15 0.26 -24.52
C GLN A 565 -13.78 1.33 -25.56
N GLY A 566 -14.27 1.19 -26.79
CA GLY A 566 -13.99 2.13 -27.87
C GLY A 566 -14.35 1.58 -29.25
N LYS A 567 -14.17 2.41 -30.28
CA LYS A 567 -14.42 2.03 -31.67
C LYS A 567 -13.41 0.98 -32.12
N LYS A 568 -13.87 -0.26 -32.28
CA LYS A 568 -13.08 -1.36 -32.82
C LYS A 568 -12.88 -1.19 -34.34
N SER A 569 -11.67 -1.48 -34.79
CA SER A 569 -11.21 -1.37 -36.17
C SER A 569 -9.98 -2.27 -36.35
N THR A 570 -9.39 -2.30 -37.54
CA THR A 570 -8.15 -3.05 -37.80
C THR A 570 -7.01 -2.12 -38.20
N PHE A 571 -5.79 -2.42 -37.74
CA PHE A 571 -4.56 -1.78 -38.16
C PHE A 571 -3.64 -2.84 -38.77
N HIS A 572 -3.55 -2.90 -40.11
CA HIS A 572 -2.76 -3.89 -40.84
C HIS A 572 -2.99 -5.35 -40.39
N GLY A 573 -4.26 -5.72 -40.15
CA GLY A 573 -4.65 -7.07 -39.70
C GLY A 573 -4.59 -7.31 -38.19
N PHE A 574 -4.14 -6.33 -37.41
CA PHE A 574 -4.18 -6.33 -35.94
C PHE A 574 -5.41 -5.59 -35.42
N ASP A 575 -5.89 -5.97 -34.24
CA ASP A 575 -7.09 -5.37 -33.66
C ASP A 575 -6.74 -3.99 -33.09
N GLN A 576 -7.50 -2.98 -33.46
CA GLN A 576 -7.30 -1.59 -33.03
C GLN A 576 -8.55 -1.07 -32.33
N VAL A 577 -8.36 -0.40 -31.20
CA VAL A 577 -9.42 0.31 -30.49
C VAL A 577 -9.10 1.79 -30.45
N GLY A 578 -10.02 2.61 -30.98
CA GLY A 578 -9.97 4.07 -30.88
C GLY A 578 -10.94 4.58 -29.83
N PHE A 579 -10.50 5.48 -28.96
CA PHE A 579 -11.29 6.04 -27.86
C PHE A 579 -10.86 7.48 -27.54
N LYS A 580 -11.59 8.15 -26.65
CA LYS A 580 -11.18 9.45 -26.10
C LYS A 580 -10.73 9.27 -24.66
N PHE A 581 -9.56 9.77 -24.32
CA PHE A 581 -9.05 9.88 -22.95
C PHE A 581 -8.95 11.37 -22.61
N GLU A 582 -9.68 11.81 -21.59
CA GLU A 582 -9.78 13.24 -21.23
C GLU A 582 -10.14 14.14 -22.43
N GLY A 583 -11.04 13.65 -23.30
CA GLY A 583 -11.45 14.35 -24.52
C GLY A 583 -10.46 14.26 -25.70
N VAL A 584 -9.24 13.75 -25.49
CA VAL A 584 -8.19 13.60 -26.49
C VAL A 584 -8.30 12.26 -27.23
N ASP A 585 -8.19 12.29 -28.55
CA ASP A 585 -8.27 11.09 -29.37
C ASP A 585 -7.06 10.17 -29.14
N CYS A 586 -7.35 8.96 -28.68
CA CYS A 586 -6.38 7.92 -28.37
C CYS A 586 -6.66 6.65 -29.18
N LYS A 587 -5.60 5.86 -29.44
CA LYS A 587 -5.71 4.57 -30.10
C LYS A 587 -4.76 3.56 -29.46
N VAL A 588 -5.18 2.31 -29.39
CA VAL A 588 -4.34 1.17 -29.00
C VAL A 588 -4.52 0.04 -30.01
N VAL A 589 -3.42 -0.49 -30.53
CA VAL A 589 -3.37 -1.67 -31.40
C VAL A 589 -2.83 -2.85 -30.59
N LEU A 590 -3.57 -3.95 -30.64
CA LEU A 590 -3.33 -5.17 -29.88
C LEU A 590 -2.54 -6.17 -30.75
N PRO A 591 -1.42 -6.72 -30.25
CA PRO A 591 -0.74 -7.79 -30.95
C PRO A 591 -1.57 -9.08 -30.90
N LYS A 592 -1.42 -9.96 -31.90
CA LYS A 592 -2.11 -11.26 -31.91
C LYS A 592 -1.66 -12.19 -30.78
N LYS A 593 -0.42 -12.04 -30.33
CA LYS A 593 0.14 -12.69 -29.13
C LYS A 593 0.87 -11.63 -28.33
N ILE A 594 0.41 -11.35 -27.11
CA ILE A 594 1.01 -10.36 -26.21
C ILE A 594 2.34 -10.91 -25.66
N ALA A 595 3.40 -10.12 -25.69
CA ALA A 595 4.68 -10.46 -25.05
C ALA A 595 4.62 -10.21 -23.53
N ASP A 596 5.42 -10.96 -22.77
CA ASP A 596 5.47 -10.87 -21.30
C ASP A 596 5.75 -9.43 -20.85
N GLY A 597 5.01 -8.98 -19.83
CA GLY A 597 5.08 -7.62 -19.31
C GLY A 597 4.32 -6.56 -20.12
N LYS A 598 3.55 -6.93 -21.15
CA LYS A 598 2.74 -6.02 -22.00
C LYS A 598 3.56 -4.83 -22.54
N PRO A 599 4.67 -5.07 -23.26
CA PRO A 599 5.48 -4.01 -23.80
C PRO A 599 4.74 -3.23 -24.89
N TRP A 600 5.19 -2.00 -25.16
CA TRP A 600 4.46 -1.09 -26.04
C TRP A 600 5.36 -0.04 -26.69
N VAL A 601 4.89 0.44 -27.85
CA VAL A 601 5.44 1.55 -28.61
C VAL A 601 4.45 2.71 -28.52
N TRP A 602 4.94 3.91 -28.27
CA TRP A 602 4.13 5.11 -28.23
C TRP A 602 4.50 6.04 -29.38
N ARG A 603 3.61 6.10 -30.37
CA ARG A 603 3.75 6.93 -31.56
C ARG A 603 3.23 8.35 -31.30
N ALA A 604 4.04 9.36 -31.61
CA ALA A 604 3.67 10.75 -31.39
C ALA A 604 2.76 11.36 -32.48
N ARG A 605 2.97 10.98 -33.74
CA ARG A 605 2.35 11.62 -34.92
C ARG A 605 2.20 10.67 -36.10
N PHE A 606 1.53 11.16 -37.15
CA PHE A 606 1.35 10.49 -38.44
C PHE A 606 0.87 9.04 -38.30
N TRP A 607 -0.28 8.88 -37.63
CA TRP A 607 -0.89 7.56 -37.40
C TRP A 607 -1.07 6.81 -38.73
N GLY A 608 -0.47 5.60 -38.83
CA GLY A 608 -0.53 4.75 -40.01
C GLY A 608 0.40 5.12 -41.18
N HIS A 609 1.15 6.22 -41.08
CA HIS A 609 2.21 6.52 -42.05
C HIS A 609 3.47 5.70 -41.75
N GLU A 610 4.10 5.13 -42.78
CA GLU A 610 5.28 4.26 -42.68
C GLU A 610 5.20 3.25 -41.49
N PRO A 611 4.22 2.32 -41.51
CA PRO A 611 3.90 1.46 -40.37
C PRO A 611 4.81 0.23 -40.27
N GLN A 612 5.88 0.13 -41.06
CA GLN A 612 6.71 -1.09 -41.13
C GLN A 612 7.29 -1.44 -39.75
N PHE A 613 7.73 -0.43 -39.00
CA PHE A 613 8.23 -0.59 -37.62
C PHE A 613 7.11 -1.04 -36.67
N ASP A 614 5.97 -0.34 -36.64
CA ASP A 614 4.80 -0.71 -35.84
C ASP A 614 4.36 -2.16 -36.06
N VAL A 615 4.21 -2.56 -37.32
CA VAL A 615 3.80 -3.91 -37.70
C VAL A 615 4.85 -4.94 -37.26
N ALA A 616 6.14 -4.63 -37.36
CA ALA A 616 7.21 -5.52 -36.91
C ALA A 616 7.26 -5.67 -35.37
N MET A 617 6.88 -4.64 -34.63
CA MET A 617 6.76 -4.65 -33.16
C MET A 617 5.50 -5.39 -32.69
N LEU A 618 4.36 -5.19 -33.37
CA LEU A 618 3.12 -5.95 -33.14
C LEU A 618 3.31 -7.46 -33.32
N LYS A 619 4.02 -7.88 -34.38
CA LYS A 619 4.38 -9.29 -34.60
C LYS A 619 5.24 -9.89 -33.47
N ARG A 620 5.95 -9.04 -32.72
CA ARG A 620 6.78 -9.40 -31.55
C ARG A 620 6.05 -9.25 -30.21
N GLY A 621 4.76 -8.93 -30.23
CA GLY A 621 3.93 -8.86 -29.03
C GLY A 621 3.92 -7.52 -28.31
N TYR A 622 4.38 -6.45 -28.95
CA TYR A 622 4.25 -5.08 -28.44
C TYR A 622 2.90 -4.49 -28.85
N HIS A 623 2.30 -3.69 -27.98
CA HIS A 623 1.16 -2.84 -28.33
C HIS A 623 1.64 -1.57 -29.04
N ILE A 624 0.82 -0.99 -29.91
CA ILE A 624 1.10 0.34 -30.50
C ILE A 624 0.06 1.32 -29.99
N VAL A 625 0.51 2.44 -29.45
CA VAL A 625 -0.33 3.40 -28.73
C VAL A 625 -0.15 4.80 -29.30
N TYR A 626 -1.24 5.56 -29.33
CA TYR A 626 -1.27 6.94 -29.79
C TYR A 626 -2.17 7.78 -28.90
N CYS A 627 -1.71 8.99 -28.53
CA CYS A 627 -2.48 10.03 -27.87
C CYS A 627 -2.25 11.36 -28.57
N ASN A 628 -3.32 11.99 -29.07
CA ASN A 628 -3.23 13.13 -29.95
C ASN A 628 -2.83 14.44 -29.25
N VAL A 629 -1.53 14.73 -29.23
CA VAL A 629 -0.97 16.02 -28.75
C VAL A 629 -0.31 16.82 -29.88
N GLY A 630 -0.66 16.52 -31.13
CA GLY A 630 0.17 16.88 -32.28
C GLY A 630 0.25 18.36 -32.64
N ASN A 631 -0.62 19.21 -32.10
CA ASN A 631 -0.60 20.66 -32.26
C ASN A 631 -0.03 21.37 -31.02
N LEU A 632 0.44 20.61 -30.02
CA LEU A 632 1.07 21.14 -28.82
C LEU A 632 2.60 21.13 -28.89
N PHE A 633 3.17 20.54 -29.95
CA PHE A 633 4.61 20.61 -30.27
C PHE A 633 5.54 20.20 -29.11
N GLY A 634 5.09 19.36 -28.18
CA GLY A 634 5.89 18.93 -27.03
C GLY A 634 5.99 19.97 -25.91
N ASN A 635 5.12 20.97 -25.86
CA ASN A 635 5.06 21.94 -24.76
C ASN A 635 4.71 21.26 -23.40
N PRO A 636 4.77 21.99 -22.26
CA PRO A 636 4.43 21.41 -20.96
C PRO A 636 3.03 20.78 -20.87
N GLU A 637 2.04 21.33 -21.60
CA GLU A 637 0.69 20.75 -21.65
C GLU A 637 0.67 19.40 -22.40
N ALA A 638 1.45 19.24 -23.47
CA ALA A 638 1.63 17.96 -24.14
C ALA A 638 2.25 16.92 -23.19
N VAL A 639 3.27 17.32 -22.43
CA VAL A 639 3.94 16.47 -21.44
C VAL A 639 2.96 16.06 -20.34
N LYS A 640 2.17 16.99 -19.82
CA LYS A 640 1.13 16.72 -18.83
C LYS A 640 0.10 15.70 -19.33
N ARG A 641 -0.41 15.88 -20.55
CA ARG A 641 -1.37 14.93 -21.17
C ARG A 641 -0.79 13.55 -21.37
N TRP A 642 0.47 13.47 -21.79
CA TRP A 642 1.16 12.18 -21.90
C TRP A 642 1.45 11.58 -20.52
N ASN A 643 1.74 12.36 -19.46
CA ASN A 643 1.85 11.78 -18.11
C ASN A 643 0.53 11.10 -17.67
N ALA A 644 -0.60 11.78 -17.83
CA ALA A 644 -1.91 11.22 -17.51
C ALA A 644 -2.23 9.95 -18.35
N PHE A 645 -1.95 9.99 -19.66
CA PHE A 645 -2.22 8.84 -20.52
C PHE A 645 -1.25 7.67 -20.28
N TYR A 646 0.01 7.95 -19.92
CA TYR A 646 0.97 6.95 -19.48
C TYR A 646 0.45 6.23 -18.23
N ASP A 647 0.01 6.98 -17.22
CA ASP A 647 -0.51 6.42 -15.97
C ASP A 647 -1.77 5.58 -16.23
N TYR A 648 -2.67 6.04 -17.10
CA TYR A 648 -3.82 5.27 -17.58
C TYR A 648 -3.42 3.91 -18.18
N LEU A 649 -2.47 3.89 -19.12
CA LEU A 649 -1.98 2.64 -19.72
C LEU A 649 -1.25 1.76 -18.71
N ARG A 650 -0.52 2.36 -17.77
CA ARG A 650 0.26 1.62 -16.78
C ARG A 650 -0.61 0.98 -15.72
N PHE A 651 -1.50 1.74 -15.12
CA PHE A 651 -2.20 1.34 -13.90
C PHE A 651 -3.55 0.70 -14.20
N GLU A 652 -4.24 1.13 -15.27
CA GLU A 652 -5.53 0.54 -15.64
C GLU A 652 -5.39 -0.62 -16.63
N HIS A 653 -4.40 -0.55 -17.55
CA HIS A 653 -4.20 -1.55 -18.60
C HIS A 653 -2.96 -2.43 -18.42
N LEU A 654 -2.17 -2.16 -17.38
CA LEU A 654 -1.00 -2.96 -16.97
C LEU A 654 0.08 -3.09 -18.06
N PHE A 655 0.39 -2.02 -18.79
CA PHE A 655 1.43 -2.02 -19.82
C PHE A 655 2.85 -2.22 -19.22
N ALA A 656 3.94 -2.07 -19.97
CA ALA A 656 5.29 -2.07 -19.38
C ALA A 656 5.66 -0.66 -18.86
N ASP A 657 6.52 -0.55 -17.84
CA ASP A 657 7.00 0.76 -17.30
C ASP A 657 7.75 1.62 -18.31
N LYS A 658 8.30 1.01 -19.37
CA LYS A 658 9.18 1.70 -20.29
C LYS A 658 8.72 1.50 -21.74
N PRO A 659 7.89 2.41 -22.31
CA PRO A 659 7.61 2.44 -23.74
C PRO A 659 8.85 2.68 -24.59
N VAL A 660 8.82 2.17 -25.82
CA VAL A 660 9.64 2.71 -26.92
C VAL A 660 8.89 3.90 -27.49
N LEU A 661 9.53 5.07 -27.57
CA LEU A 661 8.93 6.26 -28.16
C LEU A 661 9.24 6.33 -29.65
N GLU A 662 8.24 6.67 -30.46
CA GLU A 662 8.38 6.85 -31.91
C GLU A 662 7.97 8.27 -32.33
N GLY A 663 8.92 9.02 -32.88
CA GLY A 663 8.71 10.41 -33.31
C GLY A 663 9.23 10.69 -34.72
N MET A 664 8.35 11.01 -35.67
CA MET A 664 8.74 11.41 -37.03
C MET A 664 8.55 12.91 -37.26
N SER A 665 9.49 13.56 -37.93
CA SER A 665 9.46 15.00 -38.21
C SER A 665 9.16 15.79 -36.92
N ARG A 666 8.12 16.62 -36.91
CA ARG A 666 7.68 17.36 -35.70
C ARG A 666 7.29 16.51 -34.49
N GLY A 667 7.11 15.20 -34.67
CA GLY A 667 6.96 14.24 -33.58
C GLY A 667 8.19 14.17 -32.68
N GLY A 668 9.38 14.55 -33.18
CA GLY A 668 10.62 14.68 -32.41
C GLY A 668 10.44 15.57 -31.17
N LEU A 669 9.88 16.77 -31.36
CA LEU A 669 9.62 17.70 -30.25
C LEU A 669 8.78 17.06 -29.12
N ILE A 670 7.80 16.23 -29.47
CA ILE A 670 6.90 15.59 -28.49
C ILE A 670 7.63 14.48 -27.73
N VAL A 671 8.27 13.54 -28.44
CA VAL A 671 8.90 12.38 -27.78
C VAL A 671 10.08 12.79 -26.93
N TYR A 672 10.89 13.76 -27.38
CA TYR A 672 12.06 14.20 -26.62
C TYR A 672 11.69 15.04 -25.40
N ASN A 673 10.72 15.95 -25.50
CA ASN A 673 10.32 16.74 -24.33
C ASN A 673 9.63 15.87 -23.27
N TRP A 674 8.81 14.87 -23.68
CA TRP A 674 8.26 13.92 -22.72
C TRP A 674 9.34 13.05 -22.08
N ALA A 675 10.30 12.55 -22.87
CA ALA A 675 11.42 11.77 -22.37
C ALA A 675 12.32 12.56 -21.41
N ALA A 676 12.54 13.85 -21.66
CA ALA A 676 13.33 14.72 -20.80
C ALA A 676 12.66 14.96 -19.44
N ALA A 677 11.34 15.07 -19.42
CA ALA A 677 10.56 15.18 -18.19
C ALA A 677 10.39 13.85 -17.45
N ASN A 678 10.55 12.71 -18.13
CA ASN A 678 10.32 11.37 -17.58
C ASN A 678 11.42 10.37 -17.98
N PRO A 679 12.70 10.65 -17.69
CA PRO A 679 13.81 9.87 -18.25
C PRO A 679 13.88 8.44 -17.70
N ASP A 680 13.32 8.18 -16.52
CA ASP A 680 13.23 6.85 -15.92
C ASP A 680 12.12 5.97 -16.54
N LYS A 681 11.21 6.55 -17.34
CA LYS A 681 10.05 5.88 -17.96
C LYS A 681 10.26 5.52 -19.42
N VAL A 682 11.45 5.69 -19.99
CA VAL A 682 11.68 5.46 -21.43
C VAL A 682 12.58 4.24 -21.65
N LYS A 683 12.23 3.39 -22.61
CA LYS A 683 13.06 2.24 -23.01
C LYS A 683 14.08 2.63 -24.08
N ALA A 684 13.60 3.28 -25.14
CA ALA A 684 14.39 3.70 -26.29
C ALA A 684 13.61 4.76 -27.07
N ILE A 685 14.29 5.54 -27.91
CA ILE A 685 13.63 6.48 -28.84
C ILE A 685 14.03 6.11 -30.27
N TYR A 686 13.04 5.80 -31.10
CA TYR A 686 13.17 5.79 -32.56
C TYR A 686 12.63 7.11 -33.11
N ALA A 687 13.47 7.84 -33.83
CA ALA A 687 13.09 9.11 -34.42
C ALA A 687 13.45 9.17 -35.92
N ASP A 688 12.55 9.67 -36.76
CA ASP A 688 12.76 9.77 -38.22
C ASP A 688 12.68 11.22 -38.68
N ALA A 689 13.75 11.71 -39.34
CA ALA A 689 13.96 13.12 -39.67
C ALA A 689 13.48 14.07 -38.55
N PRO A 690 13.86 13.85 -37.28
CA PRO A 690 13.18 14.50 -36.16
C PRO A 690 13.54 15.97 -36.05
N VAL A 691 12.52 16.77 -35.79
CA VAL A 691 12.68 18.16 -35.36
C VAL A 691 13.12 18.14 -33.89
N MET A 692 14.30 18.71 -33.64
CA MET A 692 14.93 18.81 -32.33
C MET A 692 14.97 20.25 -31.81
N ASP A 693 14.69 21.22 -32.67
CA ASP A 693 14.58 22.64 -32.34
C ASP A 693 13.47 23.28 -33.16
N PHE A 694 12.46 23.85 -32.49
CA PHE A 694 11.33 24.45 -33.21
C PHE A 694 11.70 25.70 -34.00
N THR A 695 12.86 26.33 -33.73
CA THR A 695 13.36 27.50 -34.48
C THR A 695 13.96 27.08 -35.83
N SER A 696 14.49 25.85 -35.92
CA SER A 696 14.87 25.22 -37.19
C SER A 696 13.62 24.93 -38.02
N TRP A 697 12.70 24.12 -37.48
CA TRP A 697 11.37 23.90 -38.05
C TRP A 697 10.34 23.81 -36.93
N PRO A 698 9.19 24.51 -36.95
CA PRO A 698 8.65 25.23 -38.10
C PRO A 698 9.17 26.66 -38.27
N GLY A 699 10.07 27.15 -37.43
CA GLY A 699 10.53 28.55 -37.43
C GLY A 699 11.26 29.00 -38.69
N GLY A 700 12.01 28.13 -39.36
CA GLY A 700 12.77 28.48 -40.57
C GLY A 700 13.79 29.58 -40.33
N LYS A 701 14.35 29.66 -39.11
CA LYS A 701 15.29 30.72 -38.71
C LYS A 701 16.76 30.35 -38.99
N GLY A 702 16.98 29.12 -39.48
CA GLY A 702 18.23 28.64 -40.04
C GLY A 702 18.20 28.54 -41.57
N LYS A 703 18.80 27.49 -42.13
CA LYS A 703 18.80 27.14 -43.56
C LYS A 703 17.59 26.31 -43.98
N GLY A 704 16.85 25.73 -43.03
CA GLY A 704 15.62 24.98 -43.32
C GLY A 704 14.48 25.86 -43.82
N LYS A 705 13.61 25.32 -44.68
CA LYS A 705 12.53 26.09 -45.35
C LYS A 705 11.44 26.66 -44.41
N GLY A 706 11.36 26.18 -43.16
CA GLY A 706 10.33 26.59 -42.20
C GLY A 706 8.89 26.28 -42.65
N ALA A 707 7.92 26.70 -41.84
CA ALA A 707 6.49 26.57 -42.16
C ALA A 707 5.67 27.62 -41.39
N GLY A 708 5.44 28.79 -42.00
CA GLY A 708 4.84 29.95 -41.32
C GLY A 708 3.52 29.68 -40.56
N GLY A 709 2.62 28.87 -41.13
CA GLY A 709 1.38 28.49 -40.43
C GLY A 709 1.61 27.57 -39.22
N ALA A 710 2.56 26.64 -39.32
CA ALA A 710 2.95 25.78 -38.21
C ALA A 710 3.75 26.56 -37.16
N TRP A 711 4.54 27.56 -37.57
CA TRP A 711 5.26 28.48 -36.68
C TRP A 711 4.29 29.25 -35.80
N LYS A 712 3.27 29.89 -36.39
CA LYS A 712 2.21 30.56 -35.62
C LYS A 712 1.50 29.61 -34.66
N THR A 713 1.23 28.38 -35.08
CA THR A 713 0.60 27.37 -34.21
C THR A 713 1.52 26.97 -33.05
N CYS A 714 2.82 26.82 -33.30
CA CYS A 714 3.82 26.49 -32.29
C CYS A 714 3.96 27.61 -31.26
N LEU A 715 4.09 28.86 -31.71
CA LEU A 715 4.14 30.04 -30.84
C LEU A 715 2.91 30.13 -29.94
N ASN A 716 1.71 29.97 -30.53
CA ASN A 716 0.47 29.95 -29.76
C ASN A 716 0.43 28.80 -28.74
N ALA A 717 0.89 27.61 -29.10
CA ALA A 717 0.91 26.46 -28.19
C ALA A 717 1.85 26.70 -27.00
N TYR A 718 3.01 27.32 -27.21
CA TYR A 718 3.95 27.64 -26.14
C TYR A 718 3.63 28.96 -25.42
N GLY A 719 2.75 29.80 -25.96
CA GLY A 719 2.47 31.14 -25.44
C GLY A 719 3.65 32.11 -25.62
N LEU A 720 4.41 31.97 -26.72
CA LEU A 720 5.63 32.74 -26.98
C LEU A 720 5.45 33.72 -28.15
N THR A 721 6.15 34.86 -28.07
CA THR A 721 6.43 35.73 -29.22
C THR A 721 7.59 35.19 -30.07
N ASP A 722 7.76 35.69 -31.30
CA ASP A 722 8.92 35.33 -32.15
C ASP A 722 10.26 35.56 -31.43
N ALA A 723 10.40 36.67 -30.70
CA ALA A 723 11.65 37.00 -30.00
C ALA A 723 11.90 36.05 -28.82
N GLU A 724 10.88 35.74 -28.03
CA GLU A 724 10.99 34.79 -26.91
C GLU A 724 11.25 33.36 -27.41
N ALA A 725 10.65 32.97 -28.53
CA ALA A 725 10.88 31.66 -29.13
C ALA A 725 12.33 31.50 -29.64
N LEU A 726 12.93 32.56 -30.21
CA LEU A 726 14.35 32.56 -30.57
C LEU A 726 15.29 32.47 -29.34
N ALA A 727 14.84 32.98 -28.19
CA ALA A 727 15.59 32.92 -26.94
C ALA A 727 15.32 31.67 -26.10
N TYR A 728 14.33 30.84 -26.48
CA TYR A 728 13.87 29.70 -25.69
C TYR A 728 14.95 28.62 -25.54
N LYS A 729 15.17 28.15 -24.31
CA LYS A 729 16.19 27.14 -23.94
C LYS A 729 15.60 25.81 -23.49
N GLY A 730 14.38 25.51 -23.91
CA GLY A 730 13.68 24.26 -23.57
C GLY A 730 13.49 23.33 -24.77
N ASN A 731 14.20 23.54 -25.89
CA ASN A 731 14.10 22.64 -27.03
C ASN A 731 14.72 21.26 -26.70
N PRO A 732 14.33 20.19 -27.43
CA PRO A 732 14.99 18.89 -27.30
C PRO A 732 16.52 18.95 -27.31
N LEU A 733 17.13 19.79 -28.17
CA LEU A 733 18.60 19.95 -28.21
C LEU A 733 19.21 20.51 -26.91
N ASP A 734 18.44 21.26 -26.13
CA ASP A 734 18.88 21.83 -24.85
C ASP A 734 18.72 20.84 -23.69
N ASN A 735 17.81 19.87 -23.84
CA ASN A 735 17.37 18.95 -22.77
C ASN A 735 17.82 17.49 -22.99
N LEU A 736 18.97 17.28 -23.62
CA LEU A 736 19.51 15.94 -23.88
C LEU A 736 20.18 15.28 -22.65
N ALA A 737 20.63 16.07 -21.67
CA ALA A 737 21.38 15.56 -20.51
C ALA A 737 20.59 14.57 -19.63
N PRO A 738 19.30 14.82 -19.27
CA PRO A 738 18.51 13.85 -18.51
C PRO A 738 18.39 12.50 -19.23
N LEU A 739 18.28 12.51 -20.56
CA LEU A 739 18.17 11.27 -21.34
C LEU A 739 19.48 10.48 -21.33
N ALA A 740 20.63 11.17 -21.46
CA ALA A 740 21.94 10.53 -21.45
C ALA A 740 22.25 9.95 -20.07
N GLN A 741 21.93 10.69 -19.00
CA GLN A 741 22.07 10.24 -17.62
C GLN A 741 21.22 9.00 -17.33
N ALA A 742 20.03 8.89 -17.93
CA ALA A 742 19.17 7.72 -17.81
C ALA A 742 19.54 6.56 -18.76
N GLY A 743 20.58 6.72 -19.60
CA GLY A 743 21.05 5.68 -20.51
C GLY A 743 20.03 5.32 -21.60
N ILE A 744 19.25 6.29 -22.11
CA ILE A 744 18.22 6.01 -23.10
C ILE A 744 18.86 5.85 -24.50
N PRO A 745 18.81 4.66 -25.14
CA PRO A 745 19.35 4.51 -26.48
C PRO A 745 18.47 5.25 -27.52
N LEU A 746 19.12 6.01 -28.41
CA LEU A 746 18.49 6.76 -29.48
C LEU A 746 18.83 6.16 -30.85
N ILE A 747 17.86 6.05 -31.74
CA ILE A 747 18.11 5.76 -33.16
C ILE A 747 17.41 6.77 -34.05
N HIS A 748 18.18 7.46 -34.88
CA HIS A 748 17.68 8.39 -35.89
C HIS A 748 17.78 7.78 -37.29
N VAL A 749 16.78 8.02 -38.13
CA VAL A 749 16.84 7.79 -39.58
C VAL A 749 16.69 9.13 -40.28
N VAL A 750 17.65 9.51 -41.13
CA VAL A 750 17.72 10.86 -41.73
C VAL A 750 18.11 10.80 -43.20
N GLY A 751 17.67 11.79 -43.99
CA GLY A 751 18.09 11.97 -45.38
C GLY A 751 19.17 13.05 -45.49
N ASP A 752 20.29 12.75 -46.17
CA ASP A 752 21.45 13.65 -46.20
C ASP A 752 21.20 14.97 -46.93
N ALA A 753 20.16 15.03 -47.76
CA ALA A 753 19.73 16.20 -48.51
C ALA A 753 18.44 16.84 -47.93
N ASP A 754 18.09 16.57 -46.67
CA ASP A 754 16.89 17.13 -46.04
C ASP A 754 17.01 18.66 -45.88
N ASP A 755 16.18 19.40 -46.62
CA ASP A 755 16.08 20.87 -46.57
C ASP A 755 14.87 21.40 -45.78
N ILE A 756 14.08 20.48 -45.20
CA ILE A 756 12.92 20.79 -44.34
C ILE A 756 13.33 20.74 -42.88
N VAL A 757 14.02 19.67 -42.47
CA VAL A 757 14.60 19.46 -41.14
C VAL A 757 16.10 19.19 -41.29
N PRO A 758 16.91 20.22 -41.59
CA PRO A 758 18.31 20.02 -41.93
C PRO A 758 19.09 19.30 -40.84
N LEU A 759 19.93 18.33 -41.23
CA LEU A 759 20.77 17.57 -40.30
C LEU A 759 21.65 18.49 -39.45
N ALA A 760 22.25 19.49 -40.10
CA ALA A 760 23.16 20.45 -39.47
C ALA A 760 22.50 21.28 -38.36
N GLU A 761 21.17 21.35 -38.33
CA GLU A 761 20.39 22.09 -37.33
C GLU A 761 19.72 21.19 -36.29
N ASN A 762 19.61 19.89 -36.57
CA ASN A 762 18.86 18.95 -35.73
C ASN A 762 19.73 17.73 -35.37
N THR A 763 19.65 16.66 -36.16
CA THR A 763 20.25 15.36 -35.81
C THR A 763 21.77 15.42 -35.63
N ALA A 764 22.51 16.18 -36.44
CA ALA A 764 23.97 16.28 -36.29
C ALA A 764 24.36 16.93 -34.95
N ILE A 765 23.60 17.94 -34.51
CA ILE A 765 23.80 18.59 -33.21
C ILE A 765 23.41 17.63 -32.08
N ALA A 766 22.25 16.98 -32.20
CA ALA A 766 21.78 16.01 -31.22
C ALA A 766 22.79 14.86 -31.06
N GLU A 767 23.30 14.31 -32.15
CA GLU A 767 24.29 13.23 -32.13
C GLU A 767 25.59 13.65 -31.45
N ALA A 768 26.15 14.79 -31.83
CA ALA A 768 27.38 15.30 -31.23
C ALA A 768 27.21 15.57 -29.73
N ARG A 769 26.11 16.23 -29.32
CA ARG A 769 25.82 16.54 -27.91
C ARG A 769 25.55 15.27 -27.11
N TYR A 770 24.74 14.34 -27.64
CA TYR A 770 24.35 13.14 -26.92
C TYR A 770 25.53 12.20 -26.70
N LYS A 771 26.40 12.02 -27.71
CA LYS A 771 27.66 11.27 -27.56
C LYS A 771 28.60 11.93 -26.55
N LYS A 772 28.71 13.26 -26.54
CA LYS A 772 29.52 14.00 -25.55
C LYS A 772 29.01 13.81 -24.11
N LEU A 773 27.71 13.61 -23.95
CA LEU A 773 27.08 13.32 -22.65
C LEU A 773 27.16 11.83 -22.25
N GLY A 774 27.83 10.97 -23.04
CA GLY A 774 27.94 9.53 -22.79
C GLY A 774 26.73 8.71 -23.25
N GLY A 775 25.79 9.34 -23.96
CA GLY A 775 24.59 8.68 -24.48
C GLY A 775 24.84 7.86 -25.74
N VAL A 776 24.07 6.78 -25.92
CA VAL A 776 24.14 5.91 -27.10
C VAL A 776 23.16 6.42 -28.16
N ILE A 777 23.69 6.85 -29.30
CA ILE A 777 22.89 7.24 -30.47
C ILE A 777 23.43 6.58 -31.74
N LYS A 778 22.52 6.01 -32.53
CA LYS A 778 22.79 5.49 -33.88
C LYS A 778 22.05 6.35 -34.90
N VAL A 779 22.76 6.86 -35.90
CA VAL A 779 22.15 7.59 -37.02
C VAL A 779 22.27 6.75 -38.29
N ILE A 780 21.14 6.51 -38.95
CA ILE A 780 21.08 5.84 -40.25
C ILE A 780 20.86 6.91 -41.31
N HIS A 781 21.87 7.10 -42.15
CA HIS A 781 21.87 8.05 -43.25
C HIS A 781 21.28 7.43 -44.52
N LYS A 782 20.43 8.19 -45.21
CA LYS A 782 19.92 7.90 -46.55
C LYS A 782 20.58 8.90 -47.52
N PRO A 783 21.65 8.49 -48.24
CA PRO A 783 22.32 9.35 -49.20
C PRO A 783 21.36 9.89 -50.25
N ASP A 784 21.61 11.12 -50.72
CA ASP A 784 20.86 11.81 -51.77
C ASP A 784 19.33 11.91 -51.53
N THR A 785 18.88 11.68 -50.30
CA THR A 785 17.47 11.66 -49.91
C THR A 785 17.12 12.93 -49.15
N GLY A 786 16.03 13.59 -49.53
CA GLY A 786 15.49 14.75 -48.81
C GLY A 786 14.70 14.35 -47.56
N HIS A 787 13.74 15.19 -47.17
CA HIS A 787 12.87 14.93 -46.01
C HIS A 787 12.05 13.63 -46.12
N HIS A 788 11.72 13.23 -47.35
CA HIS A 788 10.96 12.03 -47.66
C HIS A 788 11.74 11.12 -48.62
N PRO A 789 11.45 9.79 -48.61
CA PRO A 789 10.48 9.10 -47.76
C PRO A 789 10.93 8.96 -46.30
N HIS A 790 9.98 8.90 -45.37
CA HIS A 790 10.25 8.54 -43.97
C HIS A 790 10.47 7.02 -43.83
N SER A 791 11.08 6.61 -42.72
CA SER A 791 11.37 5.24 -42.33
C SER A 791 12.34 4.49 -43.27
N LEU A 792 12.54 3.20 -42.98
CA LEU A 792 13.27 2.26 -43.81
C LEU A 792 12.29 1.25 -44.40
N LYS A 793 12.50 0.86 -45.67
CA LYS A 793 11.75 -0.25 -46.29
C LYS A 793 11.86 -1.53 -45.46
N ASN A 794 13.06 -1.82 -44.94
CA ASN A 794 13.29 -2.88 -43.97
C ASN A 794 13.43 -2.26 -42.57
N PRO A 795 12.44 -2.44 -41.67
CA PRO A 795 12.48 -1.86 -40.32
C PRO A 795 13.42 -2.63 -39.37
N GLN A 796 13.95 -3.79 -39.78
CA GLN A 796 14.70 -4.68 -38.90
C GLN A 796 15.88 -4.00 -38.19
N PRO A 797 16.69 -3.12 -38.82
CA PRO A 797 17.75 -2.40 -38.10
C PRO A 797 17.26 -1.51 -36.96
N ILE A 798 16.04 -0.98 -37.07
CA ILE A 798 15.39 -0.16 -36.04
C ILE A 798 14.85 -1.07 -34.94
N VAL A 799 14.13 -2.12 -35.33
CA VAL A 799 13.60 -3.13 -34.40
C VAL A 799 14.73 -3.75 -33.58
N ASP A 800 15.80 -4.21 -34.22
CA ASP A 800 16.96 -4.78 -33.54
C ASP A 800 17.56 -3.80 -32.55
N PHE A 801 17.63 -2.50 -32.88
CA PHE A 801 18.20 -1.51 -31.99
C PHE A 801 17.33 -1.27 -30.74
N VAL A 802 16.02 -1.08 -30.91
CA VAL A 802 15.12 -0.77 -29.78
C VAL A 802 14.65 -1.99 -29.00
N THR A 803 14.78 -3.19 -29.58
CA THR A 803 14.46 -4.47 -28.93
C THR A 803 15.67 -5.28 -28.53
N GLN A 804 16.89 -4.82 -28.85
CA GLN A 804 18.11 -5.41 -28.31
C GLN A 804 17.95 -5.50 -26.79
N PRO A 805 18.09 -6.70 -26.18
CA PRO A 805 18.16 -6.81 -24.74
C PRO A 805 19.26 -5.88 -24.30
N ASP A 806 18.95 -5.00 -23.33
CA ASP A 806 19.82 -3.92 -22.86
C ASP A 806 21.27 -4.35 -23.01
N LYS A 807 21.94 -3.89 -24.08
CA LYS A 807 23.34 -4.18 -24.30
C LYS A 807 24.03 -3.50 -23.15
N GLY A 808 24.29 -4.26 -22.08
CA GLY A 808 24.91 -3.82 -20.85
C GLY A 808 24.92 -2.31 -20.69
N GLN A 809 23.77 -1.73 -20.32
CA GLN A 809 23.78 -0.51 -19.52
C GLN A 809 23.11 -0.87 -18.18
N SER A 810 23.80 -1.52 -17.24
CA SER A 810 24.82 -0.86 -16.42
C SER A 810 25.88 -0.17 -17.26
N THR A 811 25.69 1.13 -17.56
CA THR A 811 26.86 1.99 -17.65
C THR A 811 26.70 3.36 -16.95
N LEU A 812 26.69 3.53 -15.62
CA LEU A 812 27.75 3.09 -14.72
C LEU A 812 28.28 1.71 -15.10
N ALA A 813 29.37 1.62 -15.87
CA ALA A 813 29.75 0.48 -16.74
C ALA A 813 29.48 -0.86 -16.08
N ALA A 814 29.47 -1.96 -16.83
CA ALA A 814 29.67 -3.24 -16.16
C ALA A 814 30.86 -3.14 -15.16
N LYS A 815 31.83 -2.22 -15.43
CA LYS A 815 32.86 -1.62 -14.57
C LYS A 815 32.45 -0.54 -13.52
N GLU A 816 31.42 0.27 -13.75
CA GLU A 816 30.98 1.27 -12.78
C GLU A 816 29.81 0.79 -11.86
N ILE A 817 29.19 -0.40 -12.07
CA ILE A 817 28.34 -1.08 -11.04
C ILE A 817 29.13 -2.12 -10.23
N VAL A 818 29.97 -2.94 -10.87
CA VAL A 818 30.82 -3.94 -10.21
C VAL A 818 32.23 -3.93 -10.84
N GLY A 819 33.24 -4.37 -10.12
CA GLY A 819 34.58 -4.59 -10.63
C GLY A 819 34.68 -5.96 -11.31
N ASP A 820 35.78 -6.17 -12.04
CA ASP A 820 36.07 -7.43 -12.74
C ASP A 820 36.83 -8.44 -11.85
N GLN A 821 37.10 -8.10 -10.58
CA GLN A 821 38.07 -8.79 -9.73
C GLN A 821 37.47 -9.88 -8.82
N ASN A 822 36.21 -9.72 -8.38
CA ASN A 822 35.60 -10.57 -7.34
C ASN A 822 34.77 -11.74 -7.90
N PHE A 823 34.95 -12.09 -9.17
CA PHE A 823 34.48 -13.35 -9.74
C PHE A 823 35.67 -14.28 -9.95
N VAL A 824 35.71 -15.39 -9.20
CA VAL A 824 36.77 -16.40 -9.32
C VAL A 824 36.31 -17.48 -10.27
N LEU A 825 36.83 -17.44 -11.49
CA LEU A 825 36.54 -18.44 -12.51
C LEU A 825 37.43 -19.69 -12.28
N ARG A 826 36.80 -20.85 -12.07
CA ARG A 826 37.51 -22.15 -11.94
C ARG A 826 37.11 -23.16 -13.01
N GLY A 827 35.93 -23.01 -13.61
CA GLY A 827 35.49 -23.72 -14.81
C GLY A 827 35.37 -22.81 -16.03
N ASP A 828 35.30 -23.39 -17.22
CA ASP A 828 35.12 -22.66 -18.49
C ASP A 828 33.64 -22.61 -18.94
N SER A 829 32.74 -23.16 -18.11
CA SER A 829 31.31 -23.31 -18.40
C SER A 829 31.02 -23.90 -19.78
N ARG A 830 31.94 -24.76 -20.26
CA ARG A 830 31.90 -25.34 -21.60
C ARG A 830 30.79 -26.38 -21.72
N ASN A 831 30.54 -27.16 -20.66
CA ASN A 831 29.61 -28.28 -20.72
C ASN A 831 28.16 -27.81 -20.90
N SER A 832 27.73 -26.86 -20.09
CA SER A 832 26.44 -26.19 -20.21
C SER A 832 26.29 -25.50 -21.55
N ARG A 833 27.33 -24.79 -22.03
CA ARG A 833 27.34 -24.20 -23.38
C ARG A 833 27.13 -25.22 -24.48
N ILE A 834 27.78 -26.39 -24.42
CA ILE A 834 27.59 -27.47 -25.40
C ILE A 834 26.14 -27.96 -25.39
N GLN A 835 25.55 -28.16 -24.22
CA GLN A 835 24.13 -28.52 -24.12
C GLN A 835 23.24 -27.46 -24.75
N PHE A 836 23.50 -26.19 -24.46
CA PHE A 836 22.68 -25.09 -24.95
C PHE A 836 22.84 -24.87 -26.46
N GLU A 837 24.07 -24.75 -26.98
CA GLU A 837 24.34 -24.44 -28.39
C GLU A 837 24.13 -25.64 -29.32
N GLN A 838 24.53 -26.85 -28.93
CA GLN A 838 24.48 -28.02 -29.82
C GLN A 838 23.23 -28.87 -29.61
N LYS A 839 22.86 -29.14 -28.34
CA LYS A 839 21.70 -30.00 -28.03
C LYS A 839 20.39 -29.21 -27.93
N LYS A 840 20.47 -27.88 -27.84
CA LYS A 840 19.33 -26.96 -27.78
C LYS A 840 18.36 -27.28 -26.63
N ARG A 841 18.88 -27.86 -25.54
CA ARG A 841 18.14 -28.11 -24.30
C ARG A 841 19.03 -27.79 -23.10
N GLY A 842 18.44 -27.38 -21.98
CA GLY A 842 19.19 -27.11 -20.76
C GLY A 842 18.36 -27.12 -19.49
N HIS A 843 18.73 -27.95 -18.52
CA HIS A 843 18.19 -27.89 -17.16
C HIS A 843 19.11 -27.05 -16.27
N VAL A 844 18.59 -25.89 -15.85
CA VAL A 844 19.30 -24.93 -14.99
C VAL A 844 18.57 -24.80 -13.67
N ALA A 845 19.24 -25.11 -12.57
CA ALA A 845 18.67 -25.02 -11.23
C ALA A 845 19.27 -23.88 -10.42
N PHE A 846 18.46 -23.28 -9.57
CA PHE A 846 18.85 -22.28 -8.58
C PHE A 846 18.49 -22.81 -7.20
N LEU A 847 19.49 -23.13 -6.39
CA LEU A 847 19.34 -23.70 -5.05
C LEU A 847 19.85 -22.70 -4.00
N GLY A 848 19.00 -22.34 -3.05
CA GLY A 848 19.42 -21.42 -1.98
C GLY A 848 18.31 -21.09 -1.00
N GLY A 849 18.55 -20.05 -0.22
CA GLY A 849 17.60 -19.53 0.77
C GLY A 849 16.56 -18.59 0.17
N SER A 850 16.20 -17.56 0.95
CA SER A 850 15.18 -16.56 0.57
C SER A 850 15.60 -15.68 -0.60
N ILE A 851 16.91 -15.45 -0.78
CA ILE A 851 17.43 -14.61 -1.87
C ILE A 851 17.24 -15.31 -3.22
N THR A 852 17.40 -16.64 -3.23
CA THR A 852 17.07 -17.46 -4.40
C THR A 852 15.56 -17.68 -4.59
N GLU A 853 14.78 -17.80 -3.50
CA GLU A 853 13.32 -17.98 -3.60
C GLU A 853 12.65 -16.76 -4.26
N MET A 854 13.10 -15.54 -3.92
CA MET A 854 12.57 -14.30 -4.50
C MET A 854 12.90 -14.15 -5.99
N ASN A 855 12.15 -13.28 -6.67
CA ASN A 855 12.41 -12.89 -8.05
C ASN A 855 13.45 -11.75 -8.13
N GLY A 856 14.68 -12.03 -7.65
CA GLY A 856 15.81 -11.11 -7.63
C GLY A 856 16.80 -11.35 -8.79
N TYR A 857 18.02 -11.82 -8.47
CA TYR A 857 19.07 -12.10 -9.46
C TYR A 857 18.70 -13.25 -10.42
N ARG A 858 17.98 -14.28 -9.94
CA ARG A 858 17.65 -15.49 -10.71
C ARG A 858 16.92 -15.19 -12.03
N PRO A 859 15.79 -14.45 -12.06
CA PRO A 859 15.16 -14.09 -13.33
C PRO A 859 16.08 -13.34 -14.30
N ILE A 860 16.97 -12.48 -13.80
CA ILE A 860 17.92 -11.73 -14.64
C ILE A 860 18.91 -12.71 -15.31
N VAL A 861 19.43 -13.67 -14.55
CA VAL A 861 20.31 -14.73 -15.07
C VAL A 861 19.56 -15.65 -16.05
N CYS A 862 18.30 -16.02 -15.76
CA CYS A 862 17.46 -16.79 -16.70
C CYS A 862 17.28 -16.05 -18.03
N GLU A 863 16.97 -14.74 -18.00
CA GLU A 863 16.81 -13.95 -19.21
C GLU A 863 18.12 -13.74 -19.97
N MET A 864 19.25 -13.59 -19.27
CA MET A 864 20.58 -13.59 -19.89
C MET A 864 20.85 -14.90 -20.64
N LEU A 865 20.53 -16.05 -20.05
CA LEU A 865 20.71 -17.36 -20.69
C LEU A 865 19.81 -17.52 -21.93
N LYS A 866 18.51 -17.19 -21.81
CA LYS A 866 17.57 -17.21 -22.95
C LYS A 866 18.00 -16.26 -24.05
N THR A 867 18.52 -15.09 -23.69
CA THR A 867 19.02 -14.09 -24.64
C THR A 867 20.24 -14.60 -25.39
N ARG A 868 21.20 -15.21 -24.68
CA ARG A 868 22.43 -15.72 -25.29
C ARG A 868 22.19 -16.97 -26.14
N PHE A 869 21.23 -17.80 -25.74
CA PHE A 869 20.89 -19.09 -26.37
C PHE A 869 19.40 -19.16 -26.72
N PRO A 870 18.93 -18.37 -27.70
CA PRO A 870 17.51 -18.23 -28.01
C PRO A 870 16.88 -19.49 -28.63
N GLU A 871 17.70 -20.40 -29.17
CA GLU A 871 17.25 -21.66 -29.74
C GLU A 871 17.17 -22.80 -28.71
N THR A 872 17.61 -22.57 -27.46
CA THR A 872 17.65 -23.59 -26.41
C THR A 872 16.34 -23.65 -25.64
N GLU A 873 15.77 -24.84 -25.52
CA GLU A 873 14.66 -25.12 -24.62
C GLU A 873 15.17 -25.27 -23.18
N PHE A 874 14.92 -24.27 -22.34
CA PHE A 874 15.35 -24.30 -20.94
C PHE A 874 14.27 -24.81 -19.98
N THR A 875 14.66 -25.74 -19.10
CA THR A 875 13.94 -26.05 -17.86
C THR A 875 14.61 -25.31 -16.72
N PHE A 876 13.95 -24.28 -16.17
CA PHE A 876 14.45 -23.54 -15.01
C PHE A 876 13.84 -24.07 -13.72
N THR A 877 14.68 -24.60 -12.83
CA THR A 877 14.28 -25.05 -11.50
C THR A 877 14.54 -23.95 -10.47
N ASN A 878 13.47 -23.33 -9.95
CA ASN A 878 13.56 -22.55 -8.71
C ASN A 878 13.46 -23.50 -7.52
N ALA A 879 14.60 -23.78 -6.89
CA ALA A 879 14.68 -24.56 -5.66
C ALA A 879 15.04 -23.67 -4.46
N GLY A 880 14.68 -22.38 -4.46
CA GLY A 880 14.84 -21.50 -3.30
C GLY A 880 13.82 -21.78 -2.19
N ILE A 881 14.28 -21.87 -0.94
CA ILE A 881 13.40 -21.99 0.23
C ILE A 881 13.88 -21.03 1.32
N SER A 882 13.08 -20.00 1.59
CA SER A 882 13.38 -19.00 2.62
C SER A 882 13.73 -19.65 3.95
N SER A 883 14.78 -19.13 4.59
CA SER A 883 15.21 -19.54 5.93
C SER A 883 15.81 -20.95 6.01
N THR A 884 16.36 -21.48 4.91
CA THR A 884 17.05 -22.79 4.92
C THR A 884 18.53 -22.62 4.66
N CYS A 885 19.34 -23.45 5.32
CA CYS A 885 20.80 -23.48 5.24
C CYS A 885 21.29 -24.57 4.26
N SER A 886 22.60 -24.62 4.01
CA SER A 886 23.24 -25.54 3.07
C SER A 886 23.03 -27.01 3.43
N ASP A 887 22.94 -27.35 4.71
CA ASP A 887 22.57 -28.67 5.23
C ASP A 887 21.22 -29.15 4.66
N THR A 888 20.21 -28.31 4.78
CA THR A 888 18.86 -28.53 4.30
C THR A 888 18.87 -28.62 2.77
N GLY A 889 19.72 -27.81 2.13
CA GLY A 889 20.04 -27.90 0.70
C GLY A 889 20.52 -29.30 0.33
N ALA A 890 21.54 -29.84 1.01
CA ALA A 890 22.09 -31.16 0.76
C ALA A 890 21.04 -32.27 0.92
N PHE A 891 20.24 -32.23 2.00
CA PHE A 891 19.22 -33.27 2.25
C PHE A 891 18.05 -33.25 1.26
N ARG A 892 17.80 -32.13 0.57
CA ARG A 892 16.68 -31.98 -0.38
C ARG A 892 17.10 -31.97 -1.84
N MET A 893 18.38 -32.15 -2.14
CA MET A 893 18.92 -32.17 -3.51
C MET A 893 18.15 -33.12 -4.40
N GLN A 894 17.99 -34.37 -3.96
CA GLN A 894 17.25 -35.38 -4.72
C GLN A 894 15.81 -34.96 -4.99
N ARG A 895 15.09 -34.50 -3.97
CA ARG A 895 13.68 -34.13 -4.07
C ARG A 895 13.46 -32.92 -4.98
N ASP A 896 14.24 -31.86 -4.80
CA ASP A 896 13.93 -30.54 -5.35
C ASP A 896 14.65 -30.22 -6.66
N VAL A 897 15.77 -30.89 -6.94
CA VAL A 897 16.62 -30.62 -8.11
C VAL A 897 16.83 -31.88 -8.94
N LEU A 898 17.44 -32.93 -8.38
CA LEU A 898 17.95 -34.06 -9.18
C LEU A 898 16.83 -34.95 -9.74
N SER A 899 15.68 -35.03 -9.06
CA SER A 899 14.48 -35.74 -9.54
C SER A 899 13.91 -35.20 -10.86
N LYS A 900 14.31 -33.99 -11.28
CA LYS A 900 13.78 -33.31 -12.47
C LYS A 900 14.53 -33.64 -13.76
N GLY A 901 15.54 -34.50 -13.69
CA GLY A 901 16.35 -34.93 -14.83
C GLY A 901 17.83 -34.53 -14.70
N PRO A 902 18.64 -34.77 -15.74
CA PRO A 902 20.05 -34.36 -15.77
C PRO A 902 20.18 -32.86 -15.49
N LEU A 903 21.11 -32.47 -14.62
CA LEU A 903 21.34 -31.08 -14.25
C LEU A 903 22.53 -30.54 -15.05
N ASP A 904 22.32 -29.57 -15.94
CA ASP A 904 23.37 -29.05 -16.82
C ASP A 904 24.10 -27.85 -16.22
N MET A 905 23.38 -27.04 -15.44
CA MET A 905 23.94 -25.91 -14.73
C MET A 905 23.27 -25.68 -13.37
N LEU A 906 24.07 -25.43 -12.34
CA LEU A 906 23.62 -25.13 -10.98
C LEU A 906 24.13 -23.77 -10.51
N PHE A 907 23.20 -22.91 -10.11
CA PHE A 907 23.50 -21.73 -9.30
C PHE A 907 23.16 -22.05 -7.84
N VAL A 908 24.12 -21.87 -6.93
CA VAL A 908 23.93 -22.17 -5.50
C VAL A 908 24.37 -21.01 -4.61
N GLU A 909 23.58 -20.69 -3.58
CA GLU A 909 23.93 -19.70 -2.57
C GLU A 909 23.33 -20.03 -1.20
N TYR A 910 24.17 -20.03 -0.16
CA TYR A 910 23.75 -20.27 1.23
C TYR A 910 24.55 -19.47 2.26
N ALA A 911 25.58 -18.71 1.86
CA ALA A 911 26.52 -18.08 2.81
C ALA A 911 25.84 -17.24 3.89
N VAL A 912 24.78 -16.50 3.52
CA VAL A 912 24.00 -15.68 4.46
C VAL A 912 23.10 -16.51 5.36
N ASN A 913 22.51 -17.59 4.85
CA ASN A 913 21.64 -18.46 5.65
C ASN A 913 22.46 -19.24 6.67
N ASP A 914 23.60 -19.81 6.25
CA ASP A 914 24.50 -20.54 7.14
C ASP A 914 25.04 -19.60 8.25
N ASP A 915 25.35 -18.34 7.93
CA ASP A 915 25.81 -17.34 8.91
C ASP A 915 24.68 -16.84 9.84
N GLN A 916 23.51 -16.48 9.30
CA GLN A 916 22.49 -15.76 10.06
C GLN A 916 21.41 -16.67 10.67
N ASP A 917 20.90 -17.61 9.86
CA ASP A 917 19.74 -18.44 10.19
C ASP A 917 20.16 -19.70 10.93
N GLY A 918 21.22 -20.35 10.45
CA GLY A 918 21.81 -21.53 11.07
C GLY A 918 22.77 -21.21 12.21
N ASP A 919 23.35 -19.99 12.22
CA ASP A 919 24.46 -19.63 13.13
C ASP A 919 25.57 -20.70 13.09
N GLN A 920 25.81 -21.24 11.90
CA GLN A 920 26.63 -22.43 11.70
C GLN A 920 28.11 -22.09 11.86
N GLY A 921 28.82 -22.99 12.53
CA GLY A 921 30.27 -23.00 12.50
C GLY A 921 30.80 -23.38 11.12
N TYR A 922 32.11 -23.19 10.94
CA TYR A 922 32.81 -23.50 9.69
C TYR A 922 32.55 -24.94 9.20
N HIS A 923 32.59 -25.94 10.08
CA HIS A 923 32.45 -27.35 9.70
C HIS A 923 31.03 -27.71 9.23
N ASP A 924 29.99 -27.18 9.87
CA ASP A 924 28.60 -27.48 9.47
C ASP A 924 28.27 -26.87 8.10
N ALA A 925 28.68 -25.62 7.87
CA ALA A 925 28.56 -24.96 6.57
C ALA A 925 29.36 -25.68 5.48
N LEU A 926 30.53 -26.24 5.84
CA LEU A 926 31.37 -27.01 4.93
C LEU A 926 30.69 -28.32 4.52
N ARG A 927 30.22 -29.12 5.48
CA ARG A 927 29.56 -30.41 5.25
C ARG A 927 28.29 -30.25 4.42
N GLY A 928 27.49 -29.21 4.70
CA GLY A 928 26.29 -28.88 3.93
C GLY A 928 26.60 -28.48 2.49
N MET A 929 27.51 -27.54 2.30
CA MET A 929 27.85 -27.07 0.95
C MET A 929 28.56 -28.15 0.12
N GLU A 930 29.49 -28.90 0.72
CA GLU A 930 30.12 -30.03 0.03
C GLU A 930 29.09 -31.08 -0.38
N GLY A 931 28.14 -31.41 0.50
CA GLY A 931 27.05 -32.33 0.18
C GLY A 931 26.26 -31.90 -1.06
N VAL A 932 25.92 -30.62 -1.19
CA VAL A 932 25.23 -30.08 -2.38
C VAL A 932 26.08 -30.26 -3.65
N ILE A 933 27.34 -29.85 -3.61
CA ILE A 933 28.23 -29.85 -4.78
C ILE A 933 28.54 -31.28 -5.24
N ALA A 934 28.90 -32.15 -4.30
CA ALA A 934 29.26 -33.52 -4.59
C ALA A 934 28.05 -34.34 -5.08
N GLN A 935 26.85 -34.13 -4.53
CA GLN A 935 25.63 -34.76 -5.06
C GLN A 935 25.30 -34.30 -6.49
N ALA A 936 25.43 -33.01 -6.80
CA ALA A 936 25.24 -32.50 -8.16
C ALA A 936 26.22 -33.13 -9.16
N ARG A 937 27.50 -33.23 -8.77
CA ARG A 937 28.57 -33.85 -9.56
C ARG A 937 28.40 -35.35 -9.74
N LYS A 938 27.90 -36.05 -8.72
CA LYS A 938 27.59 -37.47 -8.77
C LYS A 938 26.42 -37.76 -9.73
N HIS A 939 25.41 -36.89 -9.73
CA HIS A 939 24.25 -37.00 -10.62
C HIS A 939 24.59 -36.70 -12.08
N ASN A 940 25.39 -35.66 -12.31
CA ASN A 940 25.93 -35.35 -13.63
C ASN A 940 27.39 -34.86 -13.50
N PRO A 941 28.38 -35.66 -13.92
CA PRO A 941 29.78 -35.25 -13.82
C PRO A 941 30.12 -34.04 -14.71
N ASN A 942 29.25 -33.70 -15.67
CA ASN A 942 29.43 -32.58 -16.58
C ASN A 942 28.77 -31.27 -16.10
N VAL A 943 28.04 -31.24 -14.97
CA VAL A 943 27.28 -30.05 -14.54
C VAL A 943 28.17 -28.81 -14.38
N ASP A 944 27.81 -27.65 -14.91
CA ASP A 944 28.56 -26.42 -14.58
C ASP A 944 27.98 -25.78 -13.32
N ILE A 945 28.82 -25.38 -12.37
CA ILE A 945 28.35 -24.83 -11.08
C ILE A 945 28.91 -23.42 -10.85
N VAL A 946 28.02 -22.49 -10.47
CA VAL A 946 28.37 -21.16 -9.99
C VAL A 946 27.84 -20.99 -8.57
N MET A 947 28.76 -20.79 -7.62
CA MET A 947 28.44 -20.52 -6.23
C MET A 947 28.47 -19.01 -5.97
N THR A 948 27.47 -18.46 -5.31
CA THR A 948 27.41 -17.01 -5.00
C THR A 948 27.47 -16.76 -3.50
N MET A 949 28.37 -15.87 -3.09
CA MET A 949 28.52 -15.42 -1.70
C MET A 949 27.74 -14.13 -1.50
N PHE A 950 26.46 -14.24 -1.13
CA PHE A 950 25.63 -13.09 -0.75
C PHE A 950 26.05 -12.51 0.62
N VAL A 951 25.44 -11.38 0.98
CA VAL A 951 25.94 -10.49 2.04
C VAL A 951 24.89 -10.20 3.10
N ASN A 952 25.25 -10.39 4.37
CA ASN A 952 24.60 -9.80 5.54
C ASN A 952 25.56 -8.82 6.25
N GLU A 953 25.13 -8.19 7.33
CA GLU A 953 25.96 -7.19 8.03
C GLU A 953 27.23 -7.79 8.65
N ASN A 954 27.17 -9.02 9.16
CA ASN A 954 28.34 -9.72 9.70
C ASN A 954 29.36 -10.01 8.58
N ILE A 955 28.93 -10.67 7.51
CA ILE A 955 29.74 -10.99 6.33
C ILE A 955 30.35 -9.70 5.73
N LEU A 956 29.56 -8.63 5.59
CA LEU A 956 30.04 -7.36 5.08
C LEU A 956 31.12 -6.74 5.98
N SER A 957 30.90 -6.77 7.29
CA SER A 957 31.84 -6.25 8.28
C SER A 957 33.18 -7.00 8.23
N GLN A 958 33.15 -8.34 8.11
CA GLN A 958 34.34 -9.16 7.95
C GLN A 958 35.06 -8.86 6.63
N ALA A 959 34.32 -8.82 5.51
CA ALA A 959 34.87 -8.58 4.17
C ALA A 959 35.57 -7.22 4.07
N LYS A 960 35.00 -6.16 4.68
CA LYS A 960 35.63 -4.82 4.77
C LYS A 960 36.96 -4.82 5.53
N GLN A 961 37.18 -5.81 6.39
CA GLN A 961 38.40 -5.97 7.18
C GLN A 961 39.37 -6.98 6.55
N GLY A 962 39.09 -7.44 5.32
CA GLY A 962 39.87 -8.49 4.66
C GLY A 962 39.74 -9.86 5.33
N ARG A 963 38.68 -10.09 6.11
CA ARG A 963 38.38 -11.35 6.80
C ARG A 963 37.21 -12.07 6.14
N MET A 964 37.14 -13.39 6.29
CA MET A 964 35.99 -14.20 5.86
C MET A 964 35.17 -14.63 7.07
N ALA A 965 33.84 -14.47 6.98
CA ALA A 965 32.94 -15.14 7.90
C ALA A 965 33.05 -16.67 7.76
N ALA A 966 32.70 -17.42 8.80
CA ALA A 966 32.87 -18.88 8.82
C ALA A 966 32.17 -19.58 7.64
N SER A 967 30.94 -19.17 7.30
CA SER A 967 30.21 -19.71 6.15
C SER A 967 30.90 -19.41 4.81
N VAL A 968 31.38 -18.18 4.60
CA VAL A 968 32.10 -17.78 3.38
C VAL A 968 33.41 -18.54 3.25
N ALA A 969 34.15 -18.72 4.35
CA ALA A 969 35.39 -19.50 4.36
C ALA A 969 35.13 -20.97 4.01
N ALA A 970 34.11 -21.59 4.62
CA ALA A 970 33.71 -22.96 4.35
C ALA A 970 33.30 -23.16 2.89
N HIS A 971 32.41 -22.31 2.38
CA HIS A 971 31.94 -22.37 1.00
C HIS A 971 33.07 -22.12 0.00
N SER A 972 34.00 -21.20 0.32
CA SER A 972 35.19 -20.96 -0.50
C SER A 972 36.11 -22.18 -0.57
N LYS A 973 36.29 -22.89 0.56
CA LYS A 973 37.08 -24.13 0.61
C LYS A 973 36.47 -25.23 -0.26
N VAL A 974 35.16 -25.43 -0.17
CA VAL A 974 34.45 -26.37 -1.03
C VAL A 974 34.60 -25.98 -2.50
N ALA A 975 34.42 -24.69 -2.81
CA ALA A 975 34.51 -24.24 -4.19
C ALA A 975 35.92 -24.39 -4.80
N GLU A 976 36.97 -24.17 -3.99
CA GLU A 976 38.36 -24.43 -4.39
C GLU A 976 38.60 -25.91 -4.68
N HIS A 977 38.14 -26.80 -3.80
CA HIS A 977 38.39 -28.25 -3.91
C HIS A 977 37.70 -28.89 -5.13
N TYR A 978 36.45 -28.48 -5.40
CA TYR A 978 35.60 -29.03 -6.47
C TYR A 978 35.65 -28.23 -7.78
N ASP A 979 36.61 -27.29 -7.93
CA ASP A 979 36.78 -26.47 -9.13
C ASP A 979 35.50 -25.69 -9.52
N VAL A 980 34.78 -25.18 -8.51
CA VAL A 980 33.53 -24.42 -8.68
C VAL A 980 33.83 -22.92 -8.82
N SER A 981 33.25 -22.30 -9.85
CA SER A 981 33.36 -20.86 -10.05
C SER A 981 32.58 -20.10 -8.98
N VAL A 982 33.15 -19.02 -8.45
CA VAL A 982 32.59 -18.25 -7.33
C VAL A 982 32.30 -16.81 -7.73
N ASN A 983 31.07 -16.38 -7.51
CA ASN A 983 30.66 -15.00 -7.53
C ASN A 983 30.75 -14.41 -6.11
N ASN A 984 31.87 -13.76 -5.76
CA ASN A 984 32.10 -13.21 -4.43
C ASN A 984 31.46 -11.82 -4.28
N LEU A 985 30.13 -11.79 -4.27
CA LEU A 985 29.36 -10.55 -4.14
C LEU A 985 29.60 -9.84 -2.80
N ALA A 986 29.94 -10.59 -1.75
CA ALA A 986 30.35 -10.05 -0.44
C ALA A 986 31.57 -9.15 -0.53
N GLN A 987 32.66 -9.64 -1.12
CA GLN A 987 33.85 -8.83 -1.29
C GLN A 987 33.60 -7.69 -2.27
N GLU A 988 32.86 -7.93 -3.35
CA GLU A 988 32.53 -6.87 -4.31
C GLU A 988 31.77 -5.72 -3.67
N LEU A 989 30.76 -6.00 -2.85
CA LEU A 989 30.04 -4.95 -2.14
C LEU A 989 30.95 -4.22 -1.13
N ALA A 990 31.82 -4.94 -0.41
CA ALA A 990 32.77 -4.33 0.50
C ALA A 990 33.72 -3.36 -0.22
N ASP A 991 34.26 -3.77 -1.35
CA ASP A 991 35.16 -2.95 -2.18
C ASP A 991 34.44 -1.72 -2.74
N GLN A 992 33.22 -1.88 -3.25
CA GLN A 992 32.43 -0.77 -3.82
C GLN A 992 32.01 0.23 -2.75
N ILE A 993 31.69 -0.22 -1.53
CA ILE A 993 31.41 0.67 -0.39
C ILE A 993 32.68 1.41 0.03
N THR A 994 33.82 0.71 0.10
CA THR A 994 35.11 1.32 0.46
C THR A 994 35.54 2.36 -0.58
N ALA A 995 35.24 2.11 -1.86
CA ALA A 995 35.46 3.05 -2.95
C ALA A 995 34.41 4.19 -3.04
N GLY A 996 33.42 4.23 -2.14
CA GLY A 996 32.36 5.25 -2.13
C GLY A 996 31.38 5.17 -3.31
N LYS A 997 31.34 4.05 -4.04
CA LYS A 997 30.53 3.87 -5.25
C LYS A 997 29.10 3.38 -4.96
N THR A 998 28.89 2.74 -3.82
CA THR A 998 27.57 2.27 -3.36
C THR A 998 27.54 2.23 -1.82
N ASP A 999 26.39 1.91 -1.24
CA ASP A 999 26.22 1.72 0.21
C ASP A 999 25.28 0.54 0.51
N TRP A 1000 25.22 0.13 1.79
CA TRP A 1000 24.36 -0.97 2.25
C TRP A 1000 22.88 -0.72 1.93
N LYS A 1001 22.44 0.53 2.01
CA LYS A 1001 21.06 0.96 1.74
C LYS A 1001 20.69 0.83 0.27
N THR A 1002 21.64 1.13 -0.62
CA THR A 1002 21.54 1.06 -2.09
C THR A 1002 21.59 -0.38 -2.55
N TYR A 1003 22.54 -1.18 -2.04
CA TYR A 1003 22.55 -2.64 -2.21
C TYR A 1003 21.21 -3.28 -1.82
N GLY A 1004 20.66 -2.84 -0.68
CA GLY A 1004 19.28 -3.10 -0.28
C GLY A 1004 19.11 -4.01 0.93
N GLY A 1005 20.19 -4.38 1.60
CA GLY A 1005 20.20 -5.26 2.78
C GLY A 1005 20.38 -6.74 2.46
N VAL A 1006 20.13 -7.60 3.45
CA VAL A 1006 20.21 -9.07 3.35
C VAL A 1006 19.39 -9.64 2.19
N HIS A 1007 18.18 -9.11 1.99
CA HIS A 1007 17.40 -9.33 0.77
C HIS A 1007 17.67 -8.15 -0.16
N PRO A 1008 18.71 -8.22 -1.02
CA PRO A 1008 19.11 -7.07 -1.83
C PRO A 1008 17.92 -6.53 -2.64
N LYS A 1009 17.94 -5.22 -2.88
CA LYS A 1009 16.97 -4.56 -3.76
C LYS A 1009 17.36 -4.78 -5.21
N LYS A 1010 16.71 -4.07 -6.13
CA LYS A 1010 17.04 -4.13 -7.56
C LYS A 1010 18.54 -3.93 -7.82
N HIS A 1011 19.19 -2.96 -7.17
CA HIS A 1011 20.62 -2.69 -7.36
C HIS A 1011 21.51 -3.87 -6.95
N GLY A 1012 21.41 -4.39 -5.72
CA GLY A 1012 22.22 -5.54 -5.28
C GLY A 1012 21.97 -6.83 -6.06
N ASN A 1013 20.71 -7.09 -6.47
CA ASN A 1013 20.41 -8.22 -7.37
C ASN A 1013 20.99 -8.01 -8.77
N THR A 1014 21.00 -6.78 -9.27
CA THR A 1014 21.63 -6.42 -10.55
C THR A 1014 23.14 -6.57 -10.46
N MET A 1015 23.79 -6.15 -9.36
CA MET A 1015 25.22 -6.40 -9.13
C MET A 1015 25.55 -7.89 -9.22
N CYS A 1016 24.82 -8.73 -8.49
CA CYS A 1016 24.99 -10.19 -8.53
C CYS A 1016 24.87 -10.75 -9.96
N ALA A 1017 23.78 -10.44 -10.65
CA ALA A 1017 23.53 -10.94 -11.99
C ALA A 1017 24.53 -10.40 -13.01
N THR A 1018 25.00 -9.15 -12.84
CA THR A 1018 26.00 -8.52 -13.72
C THR A 1018 27.36 -9.20 -13.56
N MET A 1019 27.80 -9.50 -12.34
CA MET A 1019 29.05 -10.25 -12.12
C MET A 1019 29.01 -11.63 -12.79
N ILE A 1020 27.88 -12.36 -12.62
CA ILE A 1020 27.66 -13.65 -13.29
C ILE A 1020 27.69 -13.49 -14.81
N ALA A 1021 26.98 -12.50 -15.35
CA ALA A 1021 26.91 -12.26 -16.78
C ALA A 1021 28.26 -11.90 -17.38
N ASN A 1022 29.00 -10.98 -16.75
CA ASN A 1022 30.33 -10.56 -17.19
C ASN A 1022 31.28 -11.74 -17.29
N ALA A 1023 31.27 -12.62 -16.30
CA ALA A 1023 32.14 -13.80 -16.29
C ALA A 1023 31.74 -14.82 -17.37
N LEU A 1024 30.47 -15.23 -17.41
CA LEU A 1024 30.02 -16.28 -18.32
C LEU A 1024 30.03 -15.84 -19.78
N LEU A 1025 29.56 -14.62 -20.09
CA LEU A 1025 29.55 -14.12 -21.45
C LEU A 1025 30.97 -13.89 -21.99
N LYS A 1026 31.91 -13.50 -21.13
CA LYS A 1026 33.34 -13.38 -21.49
C LYS A 1026 33.92 -14.75 -21.87
N GLU A 1027 33.60 -15.80 -21.11
CA GLU A 1027 34.03 -17.16 -21.43
C GLU A 1027 33.38 -17.70 -22.71
N TRP A 1028 32.08 -17.47 -22.88
CA TRP A 1028 31.34 -17.93 -24.06
C TRP A 1028 31.56 -17.10 -25.33
N ALA A 1029 32.29 -15.98 -25.24
CA ALA A 1029 32.73 -15.23 -26.40
C ALA A 1029 33.85 -15.95 -27.17
N LYS A 1030 34.57 -16.87 -26.52
CA LYS A 1030 35.57 -17.73 -27.18
C LYS A 1030 34.87 -18.68 -28.17
N PRO A 1031 35.42 -18.99 -29.36
CA PRO A 1031 34.80 -19.94 -30.29
C PRO A 1031 34.62 -21.34 -29.67
N LEU A 1032 33.44 -21.96 -29.87
CA LEU A 1032 33.23 -23.38 -29.54
C LEU A 1032 33.45 -24.21 -30.80
N PRO A 1033 34.40 -25.18 -30.81
CA PRO A 1033 34.58 -26.08 -31.94
C PRO A 1033 33.30 -26.84 -32.29
N ALA A 1034 33.03 -27.06 -33.57
CA ALA A 1034 31.84 -27.78 -34.02
C ALA A 1034 31.77 -29.23 -33.51
N ASN A 1035 32.91 -29.83 -33.19
CA ASN A 1035 33.08 -31.16 -32.61
C ASN A 1035 33.37 -31.12 -31.10
N ALA A 1036 33.01 -30.04 -30.41
CA ALA A 1036 33.26 -29.94 -28.97
C ALA A 1036 32.35 -30.88 -28.19
N GLU A 1037 32.95 -31.82 -27.46
CA GLU A 1037 32.24 -32.75 -26.55
C GLU A 1037 32.31 -32.31 -25.08
N PRO A 1038 31.28 -32.61 -24.25
CA PRO A 1038 31.31 -32.36 -22.81
C PRO A 1038 32.47 -33.11 -22.13
N ARG A 1039 33.06 -32.49 -21.10
CA ARG A 1039 34.14 -33.07 -20.31
C ARG A 1039 33.71 -33.23 -18.85
N ALA A 1040 33.76 -34.45 -18.35
CA ALA A 1040 33.53 -34.74 -16.94
C ALA A 1040 34.53 -33.99 -16.06
N TYR A 1041 34.05 -33.38 -14.99
CA TYR A 1041 34.92 -32.86 -13.94
C TYR A 1041 35.51 -34.03 -13.15
N PRO A 1042 36.76 -33.91 -12.64
CA PRO A 1042 37.38 -34.97 -11.87
C PRO A 1042 36.55 -35.33 -10.63
N VAL A 1043 36.48 -36.63 -10.33
CA VAL A 1043 35.99 -37.09 -9.03
C VAL A 1043 37.04 -36.68 -7.98
N LYS A 1044 36.59 -36.06 -6.89
CA LYS A 1044 37.43 -35.61 -5.78
C LYS A 1044 37.08 -36.43 -4.53
N GLU A 1045 38.07 -36.63 -3.68
CA GLU A 1045 37.84 -37.16 -2.33
C GLU A 1045 37.04 -36.16 -1.49
N GLU A 1046 36.34 -36.64 -0.47
CA GLU A 1046 35.59 -35.79 0.46
C GLU A 1046 36.56 -34.94 1.29
N ILE A 1047 36.24 -33.66 1.51
CA ILE A 1047 37.02 -32.75 2.36
C ILE A 1047 36.83 -33.15 3.84
N ASP A 1048 35.60 -33.54 4.18
CA ASP A 1048 35.22 -34.03 5.50
C ASP A 1048 34.48 -35.36 5.34
N GLU A 1049 34.94 -36.42 6.01
CA GLU A 1049 34.31 -37.75 5.96
C GLU A 1049 32.87 -37.76 6.49
N LYS A 1050 32.45 -36.70 7.19
CA LYS A 1050 31.09 -36.48 7.70
C LYS A 1050 30.26 -35.56 6.79
N SER A 1051 30.75 -35.27 5.58
CA SER A 1051 30.05 -34.48 4.57
C SER A 1051 28.66 -35.04 4.24
N TYR A 1052 27.70 -34.16 3.96
CA TYR A 1052 26.32 -34.56 3.64
C TYR A 1052 26.13 -35.03 2.18
N ILE A 1053 27.15 -35.68 1.62
CA ILE A 1053 27.17 -36.20 0.25
C ILE A 1053 26.14 -37.33 0.01
N ARG A 1054 25.70 -38.01 1.07
CA ARG A 1054 24.62 -39.02 1.04
C ARG A 1054 23.32 -38.50 1.68
N GLY A 1055 23.27 -37.20 1.94
CA GLY A 1055 22.16 -36.51 2.58
C GLY A 1055 20.84 -36.77 1.86
N ARG A 1056 19.85 -37.27 2.60
CA ARG A 1056 18.49 -37.53 2.11
C ARG A 1056 17.44 -37.28 3.18
N PHE A 1057 16.20 -37.08 2.75
CA PHE A 1057 15.05 -37.24 3.64
C PHE A 1057 14.72 -38.71 3.81
N LEU A 1058 14.42 -39.11 5.04
CA LEU A 1058 13.87 -40.42 5.35
C LEU A 1058 12.34 -40.41 5.12
N PRO A 1059 11.78 -41.51 4.57
CA PRO A 1059 10.34 -41.75 4.54
C PRO A 1059 9.67 -41.61 5.92
N PHE A 1060 8.39 -41.23 5.95
CA PHE A 1060 7.66 -41.08 7.21
C PHE A 1060 7.37 -42.41 7.88
N GLU A 1061 7.20 -43.45 7.08
CA GLU A 1061 6.96 -44.83 7.50
C GLU A 1061 8.14 -45.45 8.27
N ASP A 1062 9.35 -44.91 8.13
CA ASP A 1062 10.53 -45.36 8.87
C ASP A 1062 10.52 -44.87 10.33
N ALA A 1063 9.66 -43.90 10.66
CA ALA A 1063 9.47 -43.43 12.03
C ALA A 1063 8.39 -44.28 12.74
N ALA A 1064 8.81 -45.09 13.72
CA ALA A 1064 7.90 -45.79 14.60
C ALA A 1064 7.36 -44.85 15.69
N THR A 1065 6.11 -44.42 15.51
CA THR A 1065 5.46 -43.45 16.40
C THR A 1065 4.52 -44.11 17.41
N GLY A 1066 4.57 -43.69 18.68
CA GLY A 1066 3.58 -44.09 19.69
C GLY A 1066 2.23 -43.37 19.54
N ALA A 1067 1.24 -43.75 20.37
CA ALA A 1067 -0.15 -43.24 20.30
C ALA A 1067 -0.31 -41.70 20.45
N ASN A 1068 0.72 -41.02 20.95
CA ASN A 1068 0.72 -39.56 21.17
C ASN A 1068 1.20 -38.75 19.95
N TRP A 1069 1.50 -39.40 18.82
CA TRP A 1069 1.94 -38.76 17.59
C TRP A 1069 0.86 -38.77 16.52
N LYS A 1070 0.98 -37.82 15.58
CA LYS A 1070 0.13 -37.72 14.40
C LYS A 1070 1.00 -37.61 13.16
N VAL A 1071 0.57 -38.27 12.08
CA VAL A 1071 1.18 -38.15 10.75
C VAL A 1071 0.14 -37.54 9.81
N GLY A 1072 0.49 -36.41 9.18
CA GLY A 1072 -0.39 -35.68 8.27
C GLY A 1072 -0.29 -34.17 8.43
N VAL A 1073 -1.26 -33.43 7.90
CA VAL A 1073 -1.25 -31.96 7.99
C VAL A 1073 -1.77 -31.51 9.36
N PRO A 1074 -1.00 -30.70 10.14
CA PRO A 1074 -1.48 -30.20 11.43
C PRO A 1074 -2.80 -29.45 11.31
N THR A 1075 -3.71 -29.68 12.25
CA THR A 1075 -4.93 -28.86 12.36
C THR A 1075 -4.56 -27.51 12.99
N TRP A 1076 -4.05 -26.59 12.17
CA TRP A 1076 -3.48 -25.30 12.61
C TRP A 1076 -4.39 -24.42 13.47
N LYS A 1077 -5.70 -24.68 13.55
CA LYS A 1077 -6.59 -24.00 14.49
C LYS A 1077 -6.35 -24.42 15.96
N ASN A 1078 -5.96 -25.68 16.16
CA ASN A 1078 -5.83 -26.30 17.48
C ASN A 1078 -4.37 -26.62 17.83
N GLU A 1079 -3.52 -26.81 16.82
CA GLU A 1079 -2.14 -27.31 16.92
C GLU A 1079 -1.12 -26.19 16.70
N ASN A 1080 -1.45 -24.93 17.04
CA ASN A 1080 -0.66 -23.77 16.65
C ASN A 1080 -0.64 -22.68 17.72
N ARG A 1081 0.57 -22.23 18.05
CA ARG A 1081 0.82 -20.87 18.52
C ARG A 1081 1.70 -20.19 17.47
N GLY A 1082 1.29 -19.02 16.97
CA GLY A 1082 2.04 -18.24 15.96
C GLY A 1082 1.53 -18.38 14.52
N ALA A 1083 2.12 -17.63 13.60
CA ALA A 1083 1.79 -17.74 12.17
C ALA A 1083 2.49 -18.94 11.51
N VAL A 1084 1.99 -19.43 10.38
CA VAL A 1084 2.63 -20.47 9.55
C VAL A 1084 2.73 -19.93 8.14
N ARG A 1085 3.89 -20.09 7.49
CA ARG A 1085 4.05 -19.64 6.10
C ARG A 1085 3.15 -20.45 5.19
N ALA A 1086 2.51 -19.79 4.20
CA ALA A 1086 1.52 -20.40 3.31
C ALA A 1086 1.98 -21.74 2.70
N ARG A 1087 3.26 -21.84 2.34
CA ARG A 1087 3.85 -23.06 1.75
C ARG A 1087 3.81 -24.29 2.66
N PHE A 1088 3.82 -24.11 3.98
CA PHE A 1088 3.83 -25.22 4.94
C PHE A 1088 2.45 -25.52 5.53
N ILE A 1089 1.44 -24.68 5.25
CA ILE A 1089 0.08 -24.87 5.78
C ILE A 1089 -0.50 -26.24 5.38
N LYS A 1090 -0.15 -26.71 4.18
CA LYS A 1090 -0.63 -27.98 3.63
C LYS A 1090 0.43 -29.09 3.61
N SER A 1091 1.61 -28.85 4.20
CA SER A 1091 2.67 -29.85 4.22
C SER A 1091 2.34 -30.95 5.23
N PRO A 1092 2.42 -32.23 4.86
CA PRO A 1092 2.32 -33.32 5.82
C PRO A 1092 3.54 -33.30 6.76
N MET A 1093 3.31 -33.68 8.02
CA MET A 1093 4.31 -33.65 9.08
C MET A 1093 4.12 -34.84 10.03
N ILE A 1094 5.19 -35.22 10.72
CA ILE A 1094 5.12 -36.03 11.95
C ILE A 1094 5.13 -35.03 13.11
N TYR A 1095 4.08 -35.02 13.92
CA TYR A 1095 3.95 -34.00 14.96
C TYR A 1095 3.26 -34.50 16.24
N SER A 1096 3.64 -33.88 17.36
CA SER A 1096 3.04 -34.06 18.67
C SER A 1096 3.21 -32.79 19.50
N SER A 1097 2.37 -32.61 20.50
CA SER A 1097 2.48 -31.55 21.51
C SER A 1097 2.52 -32.11 22.94
N THR A 1098 2.77 -33.41 23.09
CA THR A 1098 2.63 -34.13 24.36
C THR A 1098 4.01 -34.38 24.97
N ALA A 1099 4.25 -33.86 26.17
CA ALA A 1099 5.46 -34.20 26.93
C ALA A 1099 5.49 -35.70 27.27
N GLY A 1100 6.68 -36.30 27.23
CA GLY A 1100 6.91 -37.74 27.34
C GLY A 1100 6.56 -38.53 26.08
N ALA A 1101 6.09 -37.90 25.00
CA ALA A 1101 5.87 -38.61 23.74
C ALA A 1101 7.20 -39.04 23.13
N LYS A 1102 7.31 -40.34 22.82
CA LYS A 1102 8.49 -40.96 22.20
C LYS A 1102 8.23 -41.44 20.80
N LEU A 1103 9.21 -41.32 19.92
CA LEU A 1103 9.26 -42.01 18.62
C LEU A 1103 10.66 -42.58 18.40
N THR A 1104 10.76 -43.63 17.59
CA THR A 1104 12.06 -44.14 17.12
C THR A 1104 12.13 -44.06 15.60
N ILE A 1105 13.35 -43.91 15.07
CA ILE A 1105 13.60 -43.98 13.62
C ILE A 1105 14.91 -44.71 13.37
N ASP A 1106 14.85 -45.72 12.52
CA ASP A 1106 16.01 -46.48 12.09
C ASP A 1106 16.60 -45.86 10.83
N PHE A 1107 17.92 -45.79 10.75
CA PHE A 1107 18.61 -45.30 9.56
C PHE A 1107 20.02 -45.88 9.46
N THR A 1108 20.49 -46.05 8.23
CA THR A 1108 21.90 -46.31 7.96
C THR A 1108 22.58 -45.00 7.58
N GLY A 1109 23.69 -44.65 8.25
CA GLY A 1109 24.39 -43.41 7.96
C GLY A 1109 25.37 -42.96 9.02
N THR A 1110 25.82 -41.71 8.91
CA THR A 1110 26.76 -41.04 9.82
C THR A 1110 26.15 -39.82 10.51
N ALA A 1111 24.93 -39.42 10.14
CA ALA A 1111 24.24 -38.27 10.72
C ALA A 1111 22.71 -38.44 10.68
N ILE A 1112 22.01 -37.88 11.65
CA ILE A 1112 20.55 -37.84 11.75
C ILE A 1112 20.06 -36.49 12.30
N GLY A 1113 18.99 -35.98 11.72
CA GLY A 1113 18.39 -34.70 12.07
C GLY A 1113 16.94 -34.60 11.61
N ALA A 1114 16.36 -33.39 11.71
CA ALA A 1114 15.00 -33.11 11.25
C ALA A 1114 14.88 -31.71 10.63
N TYR A 1115 14.29 -31.64 9.44
CA TYR A 1115 13.73 -30.41 8.90
C TYR A 1115 12.33 -30.21 9.48
N MET A 1116 12.11 -29.13 10.21
CA MET A 1116 10.93 -28.94 11.06
C MET A 1116 10.44 -27.49 11.10
N LEU A 1117 9.26 -27.29 11.68
CA LEU A 1117 8.72 -25.97 12.02
C LEU A 1117 8.81 -25.70 13.52
N ALA A 1118 9.69 -24.77 13.91
CA ALA A 1118 9.87 -24.32 15.28
C ALA A 1118 9.02 -23.07 15.57
N GLY A 1119 7.86 -23.26 16.20
CA GLY A 1119 6.94 -22.18 16.61
C GLY A 1119 7.18 -21.66 18.03
N PRO A 1120 6.42 -20.63 18.47
CA PRO A 1120 6.41 -20.15 19.84
C PRO A 1120 6.16 -21.22 20.91
N ASP A 1121 5.55 -22.34 20.54
CA ASP A 1121 5.26 -23.49 21.39
C ASP A 1121 6.25 -24.66 21.21
N ALA A 1122 7.39 -24.43 20.56
CA ALA A 1122 8.40 -25.45 20.31
C ALA A 1122 8.93 -26.12 21.60
N GLY A 1123 9.12 -27.44 21.53
CA GLY A 1123 9.55 -28.30 22.63
C GLY A 1123 11.06 -28.40 22.83
N ILE A 1124 11.46 -29.03 23.93
CA ILE A 1124 12.82 -29.55 24.15
C ILE A 1124 12.78 -31.04 23.80
N LEU A 1125 13.79 -31.52 23.08
CA LEU A 1125 13.90 -32.92 22.69
C LEU A 1125 15.05 -33.57 23.44
N ARG A 1126 14.82 -34.78 23.96
CA ARG A 1126 15.90 -35.72 24.29
C ARG A 1126 16.07 -36.65 23.10
N CYS A 1127 17.27 -36.69 22.55
CA CYS A 1127 17.64 -37.47 21.38
C CYS A 1127 18.65 -38.50 21.84
N THR A 1128 18.33 -39.79 21.75
CA THR A 1128 19.21 -40.89 22.15
C THR A 1128 19.53 -41.74 20.93
N ILE A 1129 20.81 -41.96 20.64
CA ILE A 1129 21.26 -42.83 19.55
C ILE A 1129 21.74 -44.16 20.13
N ASP A 1130 21.23 -45.27 19.60
CA ASP A 1130 21.54 -46.66 19.96
C ASP A 1130 21.45 -47.00 21.45
N GLY A 1131 20.68 -46.22 22.21
CA GLY A 1131 20.61 -46.34 23.68
C GLY A 1131 21.89 -45.93 24.43
N LYS A 1132 22.88 -45.33 23.74
CA LYS A 1132 24.22 -45.06 24.30
C LYS A 1132 24.49 -43.58 24.52
N GLN A 1133 24.34 -42.76 23.47
CA GLN A 1133 24.64 -41.32 23.52
C GLN A 1133 23.33 -40.52 23.51
N THR A 1134 23.22 -39.53 24.39
CA THR A 1134 21.99 -38.74 24.57
C THR A 1134 22.30 -37.24 24.52
N ASN A 1135 21.55 -36.50 23.70
CA ASN A 1135 21.59 -35.04 23.59
C ASN A 1135 20.23 -34.43 23.98
N GLU A 1136 20.22 -33.34 24.73
CA GLU A 1136 19.02 -32.52 24.93
C GLU A 1136 19.09 -31.25 24.09
N ILE A 1137 18.12 -31.07 23.19
CA ILE A 1137 18.11 -29.98 22.22
C ILE A 1137 16.88 -29.11 22.42
N ASP A 1138 17.10 -27.82 22.67
CA ASP A 1138 16.04 -26.83 22.66
C ASP A 1138 15.74 -26.41 21.21
N THR A 1139 14.56 -26.78 20.71
CA THR A 1139 14.17 -26.48 19.32
C THR A 1139 13.65 -25.06 19.13
N LEU A 1140 13.51 -24.28 20.20
CA LEU A 1140 13.06 -22.89 20.12
C LEU A 1140 14.24 -21.98 19.78
N CYS A 1141 14.16 -21.34 18.63
CA CYS A 1141 15.18 -20.40 18.18
C CYS A 1141 14.73 -18.94 18.32
N LYS A 1142 15.66 -17.99 18.12
CA LYS A 1142 15.38 -16.54 18.13
C LYS A 1142 14.25 -16.15 17.16
N PHE A 1143 14.08 -16.90 16.05
CA PHE A 1143 13.06 -16.66 15.03
C PHE A 1143 11.70 -17.33 15.27
N SER A 1144 11.54 -18.12 16.33
CA SER A 1144 10.29 -18.83 16.67
C SER A 1144 9.16 -17.92 17.18
N GLY A 1145 9.06 -16.66 16.73
CA GLY A 1145 7.85 -15.83 16.91
C GLY A 1145 6.69 -16.26 16.01
N PHE A 1146 6.99 -17.07 15.00
CA PHE A 1146 6.06 -17.82 14.16
C PHE A 1146 6.67 -19.21 13.94
N ASN A 1147 5.96 -20.12 13.26
CA ASN A 1147 6.45 -21.44 12.91
C ASN A 1147 7.55 -21.34 11.85
N TYR A 1148 8.81 -21.23 12.31
CA TYR A 1148 10.01 -21.01 11.52
C TYR A 1148 10.53 -22.33 10.94
N PRO A 1149 10.80 -22.44 9.62
CA PRO A 1149 11.43 -23.63 9.07
C PRO A 1149 12.91 -23.67 9.45
N VAL A 1150 13.37 -24.79 9.99
CA VAL A 1150 14.75 -24.99 10.44
C VAL A 1150 15.13 -26.46 10.32
N THR A 1151 16.40 -26.75 10.03
CA THR A 1151 16.96 -28.10 10.14
C THR A 1151 17.79 -28.17 11.40
N ILE A 1152 17.54 -29.18 12.23
CA ILE A 1152 18.26 -29.42 13.47
C ILE A 1152 18.93 -30.78 13.34
N MET A 1153 20.26 -30.80 13.45
CA MET A 1153 21.02 -32.04 13.53
C MET A 1153 21.03 -32.54 14.97
N PHE A 1154 20.64 -33.79 15.17
CA PHE A 1154 20.66 -34.42 16.50
C PHE A 1154 22.03 -35.05 16.78
N PHE A 1155 22.57 -35.71 15.75
CA PHE A 1155 23.92 -36.29 15.73
C PHE A 1155 24.49 -36.14 14.31
N ASN A 1156 25.73 -35.67 14.19
CA ASN A 1156 26.37 -35.39 12.90
C ASN A 1156 27.76 -36.02 12.75
N GLU A 1157 28.18 -36.87 13.69
CA GLU A 1157 29.51 -37.52 13.72
C GLU A 1157 29.45 -39.00 14.09
N LEU A 1158 28.39 -39.70 13.73
CA LEU A 1158 28.24 -41.13 14.02
C LEU A 1158 29.23 -41.97 13.19
N GLU A 1159 29.51 -43.18 13.68
CA GLU A 1159 30.20 -44.20 12.87
C GLU A 1159 29.35 -44.57 11.65
N THR A 1160 29.95 -45.16 10.62
CA THR A 1160 29.16 -45.63 9.48
C THR A 1160 28.51 -46.94 9.85
N GLY A 1161 27.18 -46.98 9.88
CA GLY A 1161 26.44 -48.20 10.16
C GLY A 1161 24.95 -47.98 10.30
N ASP A 1162 24.27 -49.00 10.80
CA ASP A 1162 22.86 -48.94 11.18
C ASP A 1162 22.73 -48.37 12.57
N HIS A 1163 21.81 -47.42 12.73
CA HIS A 1163 21.55 -46.73 13.99
C HIS A 1163 20.04 -46.59 14.23
N THR A 1164 19.67 -46.50 15.50
CA THR A 1164 18.30 -46.18 15.93
C THR A 1164 18.32 -44.91 16.76
N LEU A 1165 17.62 -43.86 16.28
CA LEU A 1165 17.36 -42.65 17.05
C LEU A 1165 16.06 -42.81 17.84
N GLU A 1166 16.11 -42.69 19.16
CA GLU A 1166 14.95 -42.44 20.02
C GLU A 1166 14.82 -40.93 20.29
N LEU A 1167 13.64 -40.37 20.02
CA LEU A 1167 13.29 -38.97 20.32
C LEU A 1167 12.19 -38.92 21.37
N GLU A 1168 12.41 -38.15 22.43
CA GLU A 1168 11.44 -37.87 23.49
C GLU A 1168 11.19 -36.36 23.61
N ILE A 1169 9.92 -35.94 23.60
CA ILE A 1169 9.55 -34.54 23.90
C ILE A 1169 9.57 -34.35 25.42
N LEU A 1170 10.40 -33.44 25.92
CA LEU A 1170 10.51 -33.16 27.35
C LEU A 1170 9.49 -32.11 27.83
N GLU A 1171 9.27 -32.07 29.14
CA GLU A 1171 8.55 -30.96 29.78
C GLU A 1171 9.30 -29.63 29.60
N ASN A 1172 8.53 -28.55 29.55
CA ASN A 1172 9.09 -27.22 29.43
C ASN A 1172 9.77 -26.81 30.76
N ARG A 1173 10.99 -26.27 30.70
CA ARG A 1173 11.76 -25.84 31.89
C ARG A 1173 11.85 -24.32 32.02
N PRO A 1174 11.94 -23.77 33.25
CA PRO A 1174 12.20 -22.35 33.48
C PRO A 1174 13.53 -21.90 32.85
N GLY A 1175 13.61 -20.63 32.41
CA GLY A 1175 14.86 -20.02 31.92
C GLY A 1175 15.08 -20.02 30.40
N ARG A 1176 14.11 -20.49 29.59
CA ARG A 1176 14.15 -20.33 28.13
C ARG A 1176 13.97 -18.86 27.73
N MET A 1177 14.59 -18.45 26.62
CA MET A 1177 14.51 -17.08 26.09
C MET A 1177 13.07 -16.59 25.81
N LYS A 1178 12.12 -17.50 25.56
CA LYS A 1178 10.67 -17.22 25.46
C LYS A 1178 9.91 -18.31 26.20
N GLN A 1179 8.63 -18.04 26.56
CA GLN A 1179 7.71 -19.09 27.03
C GLN A 1179 7.44 -20.09 25.88
N GLY A 1180 8.33 -21.08 25.73
CA GLY A 1180 8.17 -22.19 24.79
C GLY A 1180 7.05 -23.15 25.19
N GLY A 1181 6.96 -24.27 24.49
CA GLY A 1181 5.95 -25.30 24.77
C GLY A 1181 6.54 -26.70 24.67
N THR A 1182 5.72 -27.63 24.18
CA THR A 1182 6.02 -29.06 24.02
C THR A 1182 5.74 -29.53 22.60
N ALA A 1183 5.65 -28.61 21.63
CA ALA A 1183 5.33 -28.94 20.24
C ALA A 1183 6.57 -29.35 19.44
N LEU A 1184 6.46 -30.46 18.71
CA LEU A 1184 7.38 -30.86 17.65
C LEU A 1184 6.61 -31.05 16.35
N ARG A 1185 7.11 -30.48 15.25
CA ARG A 1185 6.47 -30.54 13.92
C ARG A 1185 7.51 -30.79 12.84
N VAL A 1186 7.78 -32.07 12.55
CA VAL A 1186 8.81 -32.49 11.60
C VAL A 1186 8.23 -32.59 10.19
N ILE A 1187 8.80 -31.83 9.25
CA ILE A 1187 8.49 -31.90 7.82
C ILE A 1187 9.18 -33.12 7.19
N GLY A 1188 10.38 -33.46 7.66
CA GLY A 1188 11.09 -34.67 7.25
C GLY A 1188 12.33 -34.91 8.10
N PHE A 1189 12.55 -36.16 8.51
CA PHE A 1189 13.81 -36.57 9.13
C PHE A 1189 14.90 -36.65 8.06
N THR A 1190 16.12 -36.28 8.42
CA THR A 1190 17.26 -36.17 7.50
C THR A 1190 18.36 -37.12 7.94
N ALA A 1191 18.89 -37.93 7.02
CA ALA A 1191 20.03 -38.81 7.29
C ALA A 1191 21.13 -38.62 6.25
N ASN A 1192 22.37 -38.89 6.64
CA ASN A 1192 23.53 -38.94 5.72
C ASN A 1192 24.06 -40.35 5.61
#